data_AF-V4HC78-F1
#
_entry.id   AF-V4HC78-F1
#
_cell.length_a   1.000
_cell.length_b   1.000
_cell.length_c   1.000
_cell.angle_alpha   90.00
_cell.angle_beta   90.00
_cell.angle_gamma   90.00
#
_symmetry.space_group_name_H-M   'P 1'
#
loop_
_entity.id
_entity.type
_entity.pdbx_description
1 polymer ?
#
loop_
_entity_poly.entity_id
_entity_poly.type
_entity_poly.pdbx_seq_one_letter_code
_entity_poly.pdbx_strand_id
1 'polypeptide(L)'
;MTWFNSTNANVTNGSNIIKINDNQSVANIRASDALVLGAFAPVEISKAYVTTHGTFIELIKPWPNATQSQVPCVVLPTSGDFNTAVSALNNASKMVNDNYKTMIDWQTKTGSVQFSDLDGNTQTVKTLKQLQSEIDAVNPYPWAMRKVEFEARRQQNLNQYVASGFVHFGKHLESANTVNEGLWERTTEPNVLRLGASYSNAGASVTDEPVLHMAGVIVHLSQLCNTDEAFNAVKLPPAEKGLRTYDSATGLSVTHSSPDVAFASETDTNKVVTERSDMFGFELFLREINDTDPFVYKHGIIQSQSSDINGVTTSKDTVRPATYFAWFEGDETSTGKGVNWIQANETQRVAIASNPKNNLYFDDSTGKFYQWCVRGRSFAGYDNGDWLFIDSTEATALSQQNANRTRVGVQGFGNESQDTASGARFFASTNFSDHNARPYKGLYTAKIDSNALGADCFFIVCNTVNRLNRGAYHPSFNPMGSAYVWNGSTTVAWHNAYFKLTSKQQAFTDIASNTGAISSGSSGRPDERLHDAIYISGQGGVCRDLRYRAKALTDIALTHVDLQVKTGQYRGLQTCPFTQIFASVNDVPSGFTIINQDTPTAIVAQASMGPSVSGIIPHIDVFGPPAKILQCPDLKNGWYGHWVPHSLQDNTATTLHLSRPATNILSGILTNDNGATWQTWSPALDSINNTTYLSASMASSQCIYLVYYHTQAAMTIHANNQRATSFIQPRSVFVTDSCEPHSGRDLLYSLTNSVGTSTTAHNKAIDYAITSIPLDPSSSITHTPISHIAPSNSSKGVKALPYFVVRNNQVFINFAYTQLIHNGSNWGDNNTVHMIDGQQTRLDANGQEVLCGTAQLVEPLGWIK
;
A
#
# COMPACT_ATOMS: atom_id res chain seq x y z
N MET A 1 -27.42 14.57 -91.02
CA MET A 1 -28.85 14.20 -91.08
C MET A 1 -29.29 14.20 -92.52
N THR A 2 -29.70 13.06 -93.05
CA THR A 2 -30.27 12.94 -94.41
C THR A 2 -31.78 13.18 -94.32
N TRP A 3 -32.32 14.10 -95.12
CA TRP A 3 -33.76 14.36 -95.16
C TRP A 3 -34.51 13.12 -95.68
N PHE A 4 -35.68 12.85 -95.11
CA PHE A 4 -36.58 11.87 -95.71
C PHE A 4 -37.13 12.46 -97.00
N ASN A 5 -36.98 11.72 -98.10
CA ASN A 5 -37.49 12.09 -99.41
C ASN A 5 -38.26 10.90 -99.97
N SER A 6 -39.52 11.11 -100.31
CA SER A 6 -40.31 10.19 -101.12
C SER A 6 -40.62 10.86 -102.44
N THR A 7 -40.53 10.08 -103.51
CA THR A 7 -40.91 10.50 -104.86
C THR A 7 -42.40 10.25 -105.13
N ASN A 8 -43.09 9.51 -104.26
CA ASN A 8 -44.45 9.04 -104.51
C ASN A 8 -45.27 8.96 -103.22
N ALA A 9 -45.99 10.03 -102.93
CA ALA A 9 -46.91 10.15 -101.80
C ALA A 9 -48.33 10.56 -102.23
N ASN A 10 -49.34 10.08 -101.49
CA ASN A 10 -50.75 10.36 -101.73
C ASN A 10 -51.40 10.94 -100.46
N VAL A 11 -52.27 11.94 -100.63
CA VAL A 11 -53.10 12.48 -99.56
C VAL A 11 -54.46 12.92 -100.10
N THR A 12 -55.52 12.58 -99.39
CA THR A 12 -56.89 13.01 -99.74
C THR A 12 -57.21 14.35 -99.07
N ASN A 13 -57.92 15.24 -99.77
CA ASN A 13 -58.40 16.51 -99.20
C ASN A 13 -59.14 16.26 -97.88
N GLY A 14 -58.78 16.98 -96.83
CA GLY A 14 -59.36 16.84 -95.49
C GLY A 14 -58.91 15.59 -94.71
N SER A 15 -57.96 14.80 -95.23
CA SER A 15 -57.35 13.68 -94.51
C SER A 15 -56.13 14.13 -93.72
N ASN A 16 -55.92 13.55 -92.54
CA ASN A 16 -54.66 13.70 -91.79
C ASN A 16 -53.60 12.71 -92.26
N ILE A 17 -53.95 11.76 -93.13
CA ILE A 17 -53.07 10.63 -93.45
C ILE A 17 -52.50 10.82 -94.85
N ILE A 18 -51.18 10.85 -94.92
CA ILE A 18 -50.41 10.75 -96.16
C ILE A 18 -49.89 9.32 -96.27
N LYS A 19 -50.15 8.66 -97.39
CA LYS A 19 -49.60 7.35 -97.72
C LYS A 19 -48.34 7.51 -98.56
N ILE A 20 -47.26 6.85 -98.14
CA ILE A 20 -45.99 6.78 -98.86
C ILE A 20 -45.96 5.47 -99.65
N ASN A 21 -45.83 5.55 -100.97
CA ASN A 21 -46.00 4.40 -101.87
C ASN A 21 -44.70 3.85 -102.46
N ASP A 22 -43.55 4.47 -102.18
CA ASP A 22 -42.24 4.06 -102.71
C ASP A 22 -41.34 3.36 -101.67
N ASN A 23 -41.94 2.80 -100.61
CA ASN A 23 -41.28 2.01 -99.56
C ASN A 23 -40.12 2.72 -98.84
N GLN A 24 -40.08 4.06 -98.87
CA GLN A 24 -39.09 4.83 -98.11
C GLN A 24 -39.30 4.64 -96.60
N SER A 25 -38.19 4.48 -95.87
CA SER A 25 -38.23 4.28 -94.42
C SER A 25 -38.58 5.59 -93.72
N VAL A 26 -39.68 5.58 -92.97
CA VAL A 26 -40.12 6.71 -92.15
C VAL A 26 -39.50 6.70 -90.74
N ALA A 27 -38.57 5.79 -90.47
CA ALA A 27 -37.99 5.58 -89.13
C ALA A 27 -37.25 6.82 -88.57
N ASN A 28 -36.85 7.77 -89.42
CA ASN A 28 -36.15 9.00 -89.03
C ASN A 28 -37.07 10.22 -88.95
N ILE A 29 -38.35 10.08 -89.26
CA ILE A 29 -39.33 11.16 -89.09
C ILE A 29 -39.76 11.21 -87.62
N ARG A 30 -39.86 12.40 -87.08
CA ARG A 30 -40.28 12.68 -85.70
C ARG A 30 -41.55 13.51 -85.68
N ALA A 31 -42.22 13.53 -84.53
CA ALA A 31 -43.35 14.43 -84.32
C ALA A 31 -42.87 15.88 -84.42
N SER A 32 -43.74 16.76 -84.93
CA SER A 32 -43.46 18.18 -85.22
C SER A 32 -42.45 18.45 -86.34
N ASP A 33 -41.96 17.44 -87.05
CA ASP A 33 -41.23 17.65 -88.31
C ASP A 33 -42.15 18.29 -89.36
N ALA A 34 -41.56 19.07 -90.27
CA ALA A 34 -42.30 19.76 -91.32
C ALA A 34 -42.28 18.93 -92.61
N LEU A 35 -43.44 18.50 -93.08
CA LEU A 35 -43.61 17.81 -94.36
C LEU A 35 -43.96 18.81 -95.45
N VAL A 36 -43.19 18.80 -96.53
CA VAL A 36 -43.51 19.51 -97.78
C VAL A 36 -43.91 18.47 -98.81
N LEU A 37 -45.15 18.54 -99.28
CA LEU A 37 -45.68 17.71 -100.36
C LEU A 37 -45.71 18.57 -101.63
N GLY A 38 -45.02 18.16 -102.69
CA GLY A 38 -44.93 18.90 -103.95
C GLY A 38 -44.42 20.33 -103.75
N ALA A 39 -45.21 21.31 -104.19
CA ALA A 39 -44.93 22.75 -104.06
C ALA A 39 -45.82 23.45 -103.02
N PHE A 40 -46.46 22.70 -102.12
CA PHE A 40 -47.37 23.26 -101.11
C PHE A 40 -46.62 23.73 -99.87
N ALA A 41 -47.25 24.62 -99.09
CA ALA A 41 -46.72 25.07 -97.82
C ALA A 41 -46.48 23.87 -96.87
N PRO A 42 -45.42 23.91 -96.04
CA PRO A 42 -45.14 22.83 -95.12
C PRO A 42 -46.30 22.58 -94.14
N VAL A 43 -46.58 21.32 -93.88
CA VAL A 43 -47.56 20.86 -92.89
C VAL A 43 -46.87 20.08 -91.79
N GLU A 44 -47.36 20.19 -90.56
CA GLU A 44 -46.71 19.60 -89.39
C GLU A 44 -47.13 18.14 -89.19
N ILE A 45 -46.13 17.27 -88.97
CA ILE A 45 -46.32 15.83 -88.77
C ILE A 45 -46.65 15.56 -87.30
N SER A 46 -47.68 14.77 -87.04
CA SER A 46 -47.98 14.23 -85.70
C SER A 46 -47.12 13.01 -85.40
N LYS A 47 -47.06 12.06 -86.34
CA LYS A 47 -46.24 10.84 -86.26
C LYS A 47 -46.11 10.21 -87.63
N ALA A 48 -45.11 9.35 -87.80
CA ALA A 48 -45.01 8.45 -88.94
C ALA A 48 -44.92 7.01 -88.45
N TYR A 49 -45.55 6.09 -89.18
CA TYR A 49 -45.62 4.69 -88.79
C TYR A 49 -45.79 3.78 -90.00
N VAL A 50 -45.39 2.52 -89.82
CA VAL A 50 -45.55 1.46 -90.81
C VAL A 50 -46.56 0.47 -90.28
N THR A 51 -47.51 0.06 -91.12
CA THR A 51 -48.46 -1.01 -90.83
C THR A 51 -48.35 -2.09 -91.90
N THR A 52 -49.06 -3.21 -91.72
CA THR A 52 -49.22 -4.22 -92.78
C THR A 52 -49.86 -3.68 -94.06
N HIS A 53 -50.50 -2.51 -94.02
CA HIS A 53 -51.17 -1.88 -95.17
C HIS A 53 -50.33 -0.77 -95.85
N GLY A 54 -49.09 -0.57 -95.40
CA GLY A 54 -48.13 0.37 -95.99
C GLY A 54 -47.55 1.35 -94.98
N THR A 55 -46.83 2.32 -95.52
CA THR A 55 -46.12 3.37 -94.76
C THR A 55 -46.92 4.67 -94.78
N PHE A 56 -47.12 5.27 -93.60
CA PHE A 56 -47.99 6.42 -93.43
C PHE A 56 -47.33 7.52 -92.61
N ILE A 57 -47.67 8.77 -92.96
CA ILE A 57 -47.35 9.97 -92.19
C ILE A 57 -48.67 10.62 -91.81
N GLU A 58 -48.90 10.80 -90.51
CA GLU A 58 -50.08 11.44 -89.98
C GLU A 58 -49.76 12.91 -89.64
N LEU A 59 -50.55 13.83 -90.15
CA LEU A 59 -50.46 15.26 -89.94
C LEU A 59 -51.20 15.67 -88.66
N ILE A 60 -50.72 16.71 -88.00
CA ILE A 60 -51.41 17.29 -86.82
C ILE A 60 -52.76 17.89 -87.23
N LYS A 61 -52.81 18.52 -88.41
CA LYS A 61 -54.03 19.13 -88.97
C LYS A 61 -54.38 18.46 -90.31
N PRO A 62 -55.67 18.34 -90.64
CA PRO A 62 -56.10 17.80 -91.93
C PRO A 62 -55.45 18.53 -93.10
N TRP A 63 -55.10 17.77 -94.14
CA TRP A 63 -54.54 18.29 -95.37
C TRP A 63 -55.47 19.35 -95.97
N PRO A 64 -55.04 20.63 -96.02
CA PRO A 64 -55.95 21.73 -96.30
C PRO A 64 -56.14 21.98 -97.81
N ASN A 65 -55.40 21.27 -98.65
CA ASN A 65 -55.40 21.47 -100.10
C ASN A 65 -56.15 20.34 -100.81
N ALA A 66 -56.40 20.50 -102.12
CA ALA A 66 -57.00 19.45 -102.94
C ALA A 66 -56.20 18.13 -102.87
N THR A 67 -56.90 17.01 -103.07
CA THR A 67 -56.32 15.65 -103.07
C THR A 67 -55.12 15.57 -104.01
N GLN A 68 -53.99 15.06 -103.51
CA GLN A 68 -52.77 14.84 -104.27
C GLN A 68 -52.48 13.35 -104.40
N SER A 69 -52.01 12.94 -105.58
CA SER A 69 -51.66 11.56 -105.89
C SER A 69 -50.33 11.52 -106.64
N GLN A 70 -49.43 10.62 -106.24
CA GLN A 70 -48.11 10.40 -106.81
C GLN A 70 -47.23 11.66 -106.84
N VAL A 71 -47.29 12.47 -105.77
CA VAL A 71 -46.51 13.69 -105.65
C VAL A 71 -45.31 13.44 -104.75
N PRO A 72 -44.11 14.00 -105.04
CA PRO A 72 -42.97 13.89 -104.14
C PRO A 72 -43.25 14.58 -102.80
N CYS A 73 -42.74 14.02 -101.70
CA CYS A 73 -42.71 14.71 -100.42
C CYS A 73 -41.32 14.67 -99.80
N VAL A 74 -40.93 15.76 -99.15
CA VAL A 74 -39.73 15.82 -98.31
C VAL A 74 -40.16 16.14 -96.88
N VAL A 75 -39.51 15.51 -95.91
CA VAL A 75 -39.65 15.87 -94.50
C VAL A 75 -38.39 16.55 -94.03
N LEU A 76 -38.58 17.78 -93.55
CA LEU A 76 -37.57 18.63 -92.95
C LEU A 76 -37.61 18.38 -91.44
N PRO A 77 -36.51 17.84 -90.86
CA PRO A 77 -36.41 17.71 -89.41
C PRO A 77 -36.54 19.10 -88.77
N THR A 78 -37.42 19.24 -87.78
CA THR A 78 -37.50 20.48 -86.99
C THR A 78 -36.68 20.36 -85.71
N SER A 79 -36.50 21.45 -84.96
CA SER A 79 -35.69 21.47 -83.74
C SER A 79 -36.32 20.74 -82.55
N GLY A 80 -37.41 19.97 -82.71
CA GLY A 80 -38.13 19.33 -81.60
C GLY A 80 -37.26 18.40 -80.75
N ASP A 81 -36.51 17.48 -81.37
CA ASP A 81 -35.58 16.59 -80.66
C ASP A 81 -34.39 17.35 -80.08
N PHE A 82 -33.90 18.38 -80.79
CA PHE A 82 -32.81 19.23 -80.31
C PHE A 82 -33.22 20.02 -79.07
N ASN A 83 -34.42 20.61 -79.06
CA ASN A 83 -34.98 21.32 -77.92
C ASN A 83 -35.19 20.38 -76.73
N THR A 84 -35.70 19.16 -76.98
CA THR A 84 -35.85 18.13 -75.94
C THR A 84 -34.50 17.75 -75.31
N ALA A 85 -33.47 17.52 -76.14
CA ALA A 85 -32.12 17.20 -75.67
C ALA A 85 -31.46 18.37 -74.92
N VAL A 86 -31.63 19.61 -75.41
CA VAL A 86 -31.12 20.82 -74.75
C VAL A 86 -31.80 21.04 -73.41
N SER A 87 -33.12 20.84 -73.32
CA SER A 87 -33.85 20.91 -72.05
C SER A 87 -33.36 19.85 -71.05
N ALA A 88 -33.15 18.60 -71.49
CA ALA A 88 -32.61 17.55 -70.63
C ALA A 88 -31.18 17.87 -70.13
N LEU A 89 -30.30 18.37 -71.00
CA LEU A 89 -28.94 18.75 -70.64
C LEU A 89 -28.91 19.96 -69.69
N ASN A 90 -29.77 20.95 -69.91
CA ASN A 90 -29.91 22.12 -69.03
C ASN A 90 -30.43 21.71 -67.65
N ASN A 91 -31.40 20.79 -67.59
CA ASN A 91 -31.93 20.26 -66.33
C ASN A 91 -30.85 19.47 -65.57
N ALA A 92 -30.11 18.61 -66.27
CA ALA A 92 -28.99 17.86 -65.68
C ALA A 92 -27.88 18.80 -65.17
N SER A 93 -27.49 19.80 -65.96
CA SER A 93 -26.47 20.79 -65.57
C SER A 93 -26.91 21.63 -64.39
N LYS A 94 -28.18 22.04 -64.36
CA LYS A 94 -28.76 22.78 -63.24
C LYS A 94 -28.74 21.94 -61.96
N MET A 95 -29.21 20.69 -62.02
CA MET A 95 -29.17 19.76 -60.88
C MET A 95 -27.74 19.57 -60.36
N VAL A 96 -26.76 19.34 -61.25
CA VAL A 96 -25.35 19.17 -60.83
C VAL A 96 -24.82 20.42 -60.14
N ASN A 97 -25.12 21.61 -60.67
CA ASN A 97 -24.69 22.88 -60.07
C ASN A 97 -25.38 23.14 -58.72
N ASP A 98 -26.67 22.84 -58.60
CA ASP A 98 -27.43 22.98 -57.36
C ASP A 98 -26.92 22.00 -56.29
N ASN A 99 -26.71 20.73 -56.65
CA ASN A 99 -26.12 19.73 -55.74
C ASN A 99 -24.67 20.05 -55.37
N TYR A 100 -23.89 20.69 -56.25
CA TYR A 100 -22.54 21.16 -55.93
C TYR A 100 -22.59 22.25 -54.83
N LYS A 101 -23.53 23.20 -54.93
CA LYS A 101 -23.77 24.18 -53.88
C LYS A 101 -24.22 23.52 -52.57
N THR A 102 -25.13 22.55 -52.65
CA THR A 102 -25.59 21.74 -51.52
C THR A 102 -24.42 21.00 -50.85
N MET A 103 -23.45 20.51 -51.61
CA MET A 103 -22.27 19.82 -51.08
C MET A 103 -21.33 20.76 -50.32
N ILE A 104 -21.15 22.00 -50.81
CA ILE A 104 -20.40 23.03 -50.06
C ILE A 104 -21.12 23.35 -48.76
N ASP A 105 -22.44 23.52 -48.81
CA ASP A 105 -23.28 23.77 -47.62
C ASP A 105 -23.23 22.58 -46.65
N TRP A 106 -23.19 21.34 -47.14
CA TRP A 106 -23.04 20.13 -46.33
C TRP A 106 -21.75 20.12 -45.50
N GLN A 107 -20.65 20.64 -46.05
CA GLN A 107 -19.36 20.70 -45.36
C GLN A 107 -19.26 21.87 -44.38
N THR A 108 -19.91 23.00 -44.70
CA THR A 108 -19.65 24.29 -44.05
C THR A 108 -20.74 24.76 -43.09
N LYS A 109 -22.01 24.35 -43.29
CA LYS A 109 -23.15 24.79 -42.48
C LYS A 109 -23.55 23.76 -41.43
N THR A 110 -24.25 24.21 -40.40
CA THR A 110 -24.87 23.36 -39.37
C THR A 110 -26.33 23.07 -39.74
N GLY A 111 -26.85 21.88 -39.42
CA GLY A 111 -28.22 21.45 -39.71
C GLY A 111 -28.31 20.28 -40.70
N SER A 112 -29.12 20.42 -41.74
CA SER A 112 -29.31 19.41 -42.79
C SER A 112 -29.41 20.07 -44.16
N VAL A 113 -29.03 19.33 -45.20
CA VAL A 113 -29.12 19.75 -46.60
C VAL A 113 -29.89 18.71 -47.42
N GLN A 114 -30.40 19.11 -48.57
CA GLN A 114 -31.16 18.23 -49.47
C GLN A 114 -30.45 18.08 -50.82
N PHE A 115 -30.17 16.84 -51.22
CA PHE A 115 -29.70 16.49 -52.55
C PHE A 115 -30.88 16.07 -53.41
N SER A 116 -30.92 16.50 -54.67
CA SER A 116 -31.98 16.10 -55.61
C SER A 116 -31.44 15.13 -56.67
N ASP A 117 -32.21 14.12 -57.06
CA ASP A 117 -31.90 13.26 -58.20
C ASP A 117 -32.40 13.83 -59.54
N LEU A 118 -32.19 13.07 -60.63
CA LEU A 118 -32.58 13.45 -62.00
C LEU A 118 -34.11 13.57 -62.17
N ASP A 119 -34.88 12.88 -61.35
CA ASP A 119 -36.35 12.86 -61.38
C ASP A 119 -36.96 13.91 -60.43
N GLY A 120 -36.11 14.67 -59.73
CA GLY A 120 -36.51 15.72 -58.79
C GLY A 120 -36.85 15.22 -57.38
N ASN A 121 -36.58 13.95 -57.05
CA ASN A 121 -36.75 13.46 -55.69
C ASN A 121 -35.62 13.97 -54.81
N THR A 122 -35.93 14.33 -53.55
CA THR A 122 -34.95 14.86 -52.61
C THR A 122 -34.57 13.87 -51.52
N GLN A 123 -33.30 13.87 -51.11
CA GLN A 123 -32.81 13.18 -49.92
C GLN A 123 -32.19 14.17 -48.94
N THR A 124 -32.69 14.14 -47.70
CA THR A 124 -32.18 14.98 -46.61
C THR A 124 -31.03 14.27 -45.88
N VAL A 125 -29.88 14.92 -45.77
CA VAL A 125 -28.73 14.43 -45.00
C VAL A 125 -28.26 15.48 -43.98
N LYS A 126 -27.78 15.01 -42.83
CA LYS A 126 -27.14 15.90 -41.83
C LYS A 126 -25.83 16.44 -42.37
N THR A 127 -25.55 17.70 -42.06
CA THR A 127 -24.27 18.32 -42.45
C THR A 127 -23.11 17.78 -41.60
N LEU A 128 -21.89 17.90 -42.12
CA LEU A 128 -20.69 17.46 -41.40
C LEU A 128 -20.53 18.17 -40.06
N LYS A 129 -20.80 19.48 -40.01
CA LYS A 129 -20.75 20.26 -38.76
C LYS A 129 -21.81 19.85 -37.75
N GLN A 130 -23.01 19.44 -38.21
CA GLN A 130 -24.07 18.92 -37.33
C GLN A 130 -23.69 17.56 -36.75
N LEU A 131 -23.12 16.67 -37.56
CA LEU A 131 -22.66 15.38 -37.08
C LEU A 131 -21.52 15.53 -36.05
N GLN A 132 -20.58 16.44 -36.32
CA GLN A 132 -19.50 16.74 -35.37
C GLN A 132 -20.05 17.30 -34.06
N SER A 133 -20.98 18.26 -34.10
CA SER A 133 -21.55 18.83 -32.86
C SER A 133 -22.34 17.82 -32.05
N GLU A 134 -23.06 16.89 -32.69
CA GLU A 134 -23.75 15.79 -32.02
C GLU A 134 -22.76 14.82 -31.37
N ILE A 135 -21.64 14.51 -32.03
CA ILE A 135 -20.56 13.69 -31.47
C ILE A 135 -19.90 14.39 -30.28
N ASP A 136 -19.56 15.68 -30.41
CA ASP A 136 -18.94 16.47 -29.35
C ASP A 136 -19.88 16.65 -28.14
N ALA A 137 -21.19 16.71 -28.36
CA ALA A 137 -22.18 16.78 -27.29
C ALA A 137 -22.25 15.48 -26.47
N VAL A 138 -22.09 14.33 -27.11
CA VAL A 138 -22.10 13.01 -26.45
C VAL A 138 -20.71 12.68 -25.86
N ASN A 139 -19.64 13.12 -26.51
CA ASN A 139 -18.26 12.87 -26.11
C ASN A 139 -17.41 14.13 -26.14
N PRO A 140 -17.61 15.06 -25.19
CA PRO A 140 -16.90 16.34 -25.18
C PRO A 140 -15.39 16.20 -24.93
N TYR A 141 -14.96 15.07 -24.35
CA TYR A 141 -13.56 14.79 -24.02
C TYR A 141 -13.18 13.36 -24.46
N PRO A 142 -13.04 13.08 -25.76
CA PRO A 142 -12.80 11.73 -26.29
C PRO A 142 -11.45 11.14 -25.87
N TRP A 143 -10.52 12.01 -25.45
CA TRP A 143 -9.20 11.66 -24.93
C TRP A 143 -9.19 11.32 -23.43
N ALA A 144 -10.28 11.59 -22.70
CA ALA A 144 -10.36 11.32 -21.27
C ALA A 144 -11.01 9.96 -21.01
N MET A 145 -10.48 9.23 -20.02
CA MET A 145 -11.14 8.03 -19.52
C MET A 145 -12.53 8.38 -18.97
N ARG A 146 -13.54 7.57 -19.32
CA ARG A 146 -14.90 7.73 -18.78
C ARG A 146 -15.03 6.95 -17.46
N LYS A 147 -15.93 7.40 -16.58
CA LYS A 147 -16.20 6.72 -15.30
C LYS A 147 -16.49 5.22 -15.46
N VAL A 148 -17.28 4.84 -16.47
CA VAL A 148 -17.59 3.43 -16.77
C VAL A 148 -16.35 2.62 -17.14
N GLU A 149 -15.40 3.21 -17.87
CA GLU A 149 -14.12 2.56 -18.19
C GLU A 149 -13.25 2.44 -16.93
N PHE A 150 -13.20 3.49 -16.11
CA PHE A 150 -12.45 3.50 -14.85
C PHE A 150 -12.96 2.40 -13.90
N GLU A 151 -14.27 2.32 -13.67
CA GLU A 151 -14.87 1.29 -12.81
C GLU A 151 -14.68 -0.13 -13.36
N ALA A 152 -14.66 -0.31 -14.69
CA ALA A 152 -14.36 -1.61 -15.30
C ALA A 152 -12.91 -2.05 -14.99
N ARG A 153 -11.93 -1.13 -15.09
CA ARG A 153 -10.53 -1.40 -14.70
C ARG A 153 -10.42 -1.69 -13.21
N ARG A 154 -11.14 -0.93 -12.38
CA ARG A 154 -11.21 -1.12 -10.94
C ARG A 154 -11.73 -2.51 -10.57
N GLN A 155 -12.80 -2.96 -11.23
CA GLN A 155 -13.34 -4.31 -11.03
C GLN A 155 -12.39 -5.41 -11.51
N GLN A 156 -11.68 -5.19 -12.62
CA GLN A 156 -10.65 -6.12 -13.08
C GLN A 156 -9.54 -6.30 -12.02
N ASN A 157 -9.09 -5.21 -11.41
CA ASN A 157 -8.10 -5.26 -10.33
C ASN A 157 -8.63 -5.99 -9.09
N LEU A 158 -9.88 -5.72 -8.69
CA LEU A 158 -10.54 -6.45 -7.59
C LEU A 158 -10.62 -7.96 -7.84
N ASN A 159 -10.75 -8.39 -9.10
CA ASN A 159 -10.74 -9.81 -9.45
C ASN A 159 -9.31 -10.41 -9.49
N GLN A 160 -8.31 -9.59 -9.78
CA GLN A 160 -6.90 -9.99 -9.90
C GLN A 160 -6.22 -10.16 -8.52
N TYR A 161 -6.51 -9.28 -7.57
CA TYR A 161 -5.90 -9.26 -6.24
C TYR A 161 -6.83 -9.87 -5.18
N VAL A 162 -6.26 -10.52 -4.16
CA VAL A 162 -7.07 -11.16 -3.08
C VAL A 162 -7.46 -10.19 -1.98
N ALA A 163 -6.72 -9.09 -1.84
CA ALA A 163 -6.95 -8.03 -0.88
C ALA A 163 -6.31 -6.71 -1.37
N SER A 164 -6.63 -5.62 -0.69
CA SER A 164 -5.86 -4.38 -0.83
C SER A 164 -4.50 -4.51 -0.14
N GLY A 165 -3.50 -3.83 -0.66
CA GLY A 165 -2.11 -4.00 -0.22
C GLY A 165 -1.11 -3.51 -1.26
N PHE A 166 0.13 -3.96 -1.13
CA PHE A 166 1.19 -3.65 -2.07
C PHE A 166 1.20 -4.67 -3.21
N VAL A 167 1.06 -4.20 -4.44
CA VAL A 167 1.30 -4.99 -5.65
C VAL A 167 2.80 -5.23 -5.82
N HIS A 168 3.57 -4.16 -5.62
CA HIS A 168 5.03 -4.16 -5.58
C HIS A 168 5.46 -3.26 -4.42
N PHE A 169 6.45 -3.72 -3.64
CA PHE A 169 6.95 -2.94 -2.51
C PHE A 169 7.89 -1.80 -2.93
N GLY A 170 8.43 -1.85 -4.15
CA GLY A 170 9.53 -1.01 -4.58
C GLY A 170 10.87 -1.64 -4.22
N LYS A 171 11.93 -1.19 -4.89
CA LYS A 171 13.32 -1.51 -4.47
C LYS A 171 13.75 -0.60 -3.32
N HIS A 172 14.91 -0.88 -2.74
CA HIS A 172 15.52 -0.04 -1.70
C HIS A 172 16.93 0.37 -2.11
N LEU A 173 17.49 1.37 -1.45
CA LEU A 173 18.87 1.79 -1.70
C LEU A 173 19.82 0.66 -1.26
N GLU A 174 20.73 0.25 -2.14
CA GLU A 174 21.64 -0.89 -1.94
C GLU A 174 22.52 -0.75 -0.69
N SER A 175 22.94 0.48 -0.37
CA SER A 175 23.79 0.77 0.79
C SER A 175 23.02 0.98 2.10
N ALA A 176 21.69 1.00 2.07
CA ALA A 176 20.88 1.25 3.24
C ALA A 176 20.49 -0.02 3.98
N ASN A 177 20.37 0.08 5.31
CA ASN A 177 19.70 -0.96 6.08
C ASN A 177 18.20 -0.95 5.74
N THR A 178 17.64 -2.14 5.59
CA THR A 178 16.24 -2.32 5.21
C THR A 178 15.41 -2.88 6.36
N VAL A 179 14.19 -2.38 6.50
CA VAL A 179 13.17 -3.03 7.34
C VAL A 179 12.73 -4.30 6.62
N ASN A 180 12.37 -4.14 5.36
CA ASN A 180 11.99 -5.18 4.42
C ASN A 180 12.07 -4.57 3.01
N GLU A 181 11.71 -5.34 1.99
CA GLU A 181 11.66 -4.90 0.60
C GLU A 181 10.97 -3.52 0.46
N GLY A 182 11.65 -2.61 -0.24
CA GLY A 182 11.17 -1.27 -0.52
C GLY A 182 11.16 -0.27 0.62
N LEU A 183 11.33 -0.67 1.89
CA LEU A 183 11.32 0.22 3.06
C LEU A 183 12.66 0.19 3.80
N TRP A 184 13.27 1.35 3.93
CA TRP A 184 14.63 1.47 4.43
C TRP A 184 14.82 2.73 5.28
N GLU A 185 15.82 2.68 6.17
CA GLU A 185 16.13 3.78 7.07
C GLU A 185 17.03 4.83 6.41
N ARG A 186 16.95 6.07 6.89
CA ARG A 186 17.93 7.10 6.56
C ARG A 186 18.29 7.88 7.81
N THR A 187 19.18 7.30 8.61
CA THR A 187 19.57 7.79 9.94
C THR A 187 20.33 9.12 9.94
N THR A 188 20.59 9.69 8.77
CA THR A 188 21.16 11.03 8.58
C THR A 188 20.09 12.11 8.40
N GLU A 189 18.81 11.73 8.34
CA GLU A 189 17.70 12.66 8.16
C GLU A 189 16.67 12.51 9.29
N PRO A 190 16.18 13.62 9.85
CA PRO A 190 15.32 13.56 11.01
C PRO A 190 13.89 13.14 10.65
N ASN A 191 13.33 12.22 11.45
CA ASN A 191 11.94 11.79 11.48
C ASN A 191 11.41 11.29 10.13
N VAL A 192 12.23 10.55 9.38
CA VAL A 192 11.86 10.06 8.06
C VAL A 192 12.24 8.60 7.84
N LEU A 193 11.36 7.89 7.14
CA LEU A 193 11.65 6.60 6.49
C LEU A 193 11.58 6.77 4.98
N ARG A 194 12.28 5.91 4.23
CA ARG A 194 12.34 5.99 2.78
C ARG A 194 11.64 4.80 2.13
N LEU A 195 10.95 5.06 1.01
CA LEU A 195 10.16 4.08 0.27
C LEU A 195 10.53 4.09 -1.23
N GLY A 196 10.86 2.93 -1.78
CA GLY A 196 11.34 2.81 -3.16
C GLY A 196 12.79 3.27 -3.33
N ALA A 197 13.39 2.92 -4.47
CA ALA A 197 14.70 3.40 -4.92
C ALA A 197 14.87 3.12 -6.42
N SER A 198 15.11 4.14 -7.26
CA SER A 198 15.39 4.00 -8.71
C SER A 198 16.88 4.14 -9.08
N TYR A 199 17.72 4.49 -8.12
CA TYR A 199 19.16 4.63 -8.26
C TYR A 199 19.88 3.79 -7.21
N SER A 200 21.02 3.18 -7.60
CA SER A 200 21.85 2.30 -6.75
C SER A 200 20.98 1.37 -5.90
N ASN A 201 20.07 0.68 -6.58
CA ASN A 201 18.96 -0.01 -5.94
C ASN A 201 19.16 -1.52 -5.85
N ALA A 202 18.60 -2.11 -4.81
CA ALA A 202 18.60 -3.55 -4.53
C ALA A 202 17.20 -4.02 -4.11
N GLY A 203 17.03 -5.34 -3.99
CA GLY A 203 15.76 -5.99 -3.68
C GLY A 203 15.17 -6.79 -4.84
N ALA A 204 14.20 -7.65 -4.54
CA ALA A 204 13.54 -8.55 -5.49
C ALA A 204 12.24 -7.97 -6.08
N SER A 205 11.87 -6.74 -5.71
CA SER A 205 10.67 -6.07 -6.21
C SER A 205 10.80 -5.85 -7.71
N VAL A 206 9.72 -6.13 -8.43
CA VAL A 206 9.67 -6.02 -9.89
C VAL A 206 9.81 -4.56 -10.35
N THR A 207 9.28 -3.62 -9.57
CA THR A 207 9.37 -2.18 -9.82
C THR A 207 10.28 -1.51 -8.82
N ASP A 208 10.93 -0.43 -9.26
CA ASP A 208 11.74 0.45 -8.42
C ASP A 208 10.86 1.26 -7.47
N GLU A 209 9.75 1.80 -7.97
CA GLU A 209 8.74 2.46 -7.14
C GLU A 209 7.76 1.49 -6.48
N PRO A 210 7.22 1.81 -5.29
CA PRO A 210 6.12 1.06 -4.70
C PRO A 210 4.81 1.24 -5.50
N VAL A 211 4.04 0.17 -5.62
CA VAL A 211 2.73 0.16 -6.28
C VAL A 211 1.68 -0.39 -5.34
N LEU A 212 0.66 0.42 -5.01
CA LEU A 212 -0.43 0.07 -4.12
C LEU A 212 -1.69 -0.30 -4.91
N HIS A 213 -2.45 -1.23 -4.35
CA HIS A 213 -3.81 -1.56 -4.73
C HIS A 213 -4.73 -1.28 -3.54
N MET A 214 -5.64 -0.33 -3.69
CA MET A 214 -6.62 0.03 -2.66
C MET A 214 -8.01 0.09 -3.26
N ALA A 215 -8.90 -0.82 -2.84
CA ALA A 215 -10.28 -0.91 -3.33
C ALA A 215 -10.38 -0.92 -4.87
N GLY A 216 -9.47 -1.61 -5.58
CA GLY A 216 -9.43 -1.68 -7.04
C GLY A 216 -8.61 -0.58 -7.73
N VAL A 217 -8.25 0.50 -7.03
CA VAL A 217 -7.45 1.61 -7.59
C VAL A 217 -5.96 1.28 -7.46
N ILE A 218 -5.21 1.48 -8.55
CA ILE A 218 -3.76 1.27 -8.59
C ILE A 218 -3.05 2.61 -8.49
N VAL A 219 -2.10 2.70 -7.57
CA VAL A 219 -1.34 3.93 -7.28
C VAL A 219 0.15 3.64 -7.33
N HIS A 220 0.88 4.38 -8.17
CA HIS A 220 2.34 4.32 -8.27
C HIS A 220 2.95 5.43 -7.43
N LEU A 221 3.60 5.11 -6.30
CA LEU A 221 4.19 6.11 -5.41
C LEU A 221 5.52 6.62 -5.97
N SER A 222 5.54 7.85 -6.46
CA SER A 222 6.72 8.49 -7.02
C SER A 222 6.86 9.91 -6.48
N GLN A 223 8.06 10.28 -6.04
CA GLN A 223 8.41 11.62 -5.53
C GLN A 223 7.45 12.15 -4.44
N LEU A 224 6.90 11.26 -3.63
CA LEU A 224 6.10 11.62 -2.48
C LEU A 224 6.97 12.38 -1.46
N CYS A 225 6.67 13.67 -1.26
CA CYS A 225 7.41 14.57 -0.36
C CYS A 225 8.94 14.60 -0.59
N ASN A 226 9.40 14.30 -1.81
CA ASN A 226 10.81 14.27 -2.13
C ASN A 226 11.07 14.78 -3.53
N THR A 227 11.94 15.78 -3.66
CA THR A 227 12.28 16.38 -4.96
C THR A 227 13.14 15.45 -5.81
N ASP A 228 13.93 14.59 -5.17
CA ASP A 228 14.71 13.56 -5.85
C ASP A 228 13.79 12.46 -6.40
N GLU A 229 13.94 12.15 -7.68
CA GLU A 229 13.22 11.08 -8.39
C GLU A 229 13.59 9.68 -7.88
N ALA A 230 14.68 9.57 -7.11
CA ALA A 230 15.18 8.30 -6.64
C ALA A 230 14.25 7.56 -5.67
N PHE A 231 13.53 8.24 -4.77
CA PHE A 231 12.76 7.59 -3.70
C PHE A 231 11.68 8.50 -3.09
N ASN A 232 10.82 7.92 -2.24
CA ASN A 232 9.75 8.61 -1.53
C ASN A 232 10.12 8.88 -0.05
N ALA A 233 9.48 9.87 0.57
CA ALA A 233 9.64 10.19 1.99
C ALA A 233 8.37 9.86 2.78
N VAL A 234 8.51 9.05 3.83
CA VAL A 234 7.50 8.85 4.89
C VAL A 234 7.92 9.71 6.07
N LYS A 235 7.21 10.81 6.30
CA LYS A 235 7.53 11.74 7.39
C LYS A 235 6.78 11.32 8.64
N LEU A 236 7.44 11.40 9.78
CA LEU A 236 6.88 11.09 11.09
C LEU A 236 6.88 12.35 11.97
N PRO A 237 5.98 12.44 12.97
CA PRO A 237 5.98 13.53 13.93
C PRO A 237 7.31 13.62 14.69
N PRO A 238 7.68 14.82 15.19
CA PRO A 238 8.83 14.98 16.07
C PRO A 238 8.73 14.10 17.33
N ALA A 239 9.90 13.72 17.85
CA ALA A 239 10.04 12.96 19.09
C ALA A 239 9.53 13.72 20.33
N GLU A 240 9.04 12.97 21.33
CA GLU A 240 8.47 13.54 22.55
C GLU A 240 9.47 14.32 23.40
N LYS A 241 8.96 15.36 24.06
CA LYS A 241 9.73 16.27 24.90
C LYS A 241 9.40 16.18 26.39
N GLY A 242 8.52 15.25 26.77
CA GLY A 242 7.96 15.18 28.12
C GLY A 242 6.98 16.32 28.43
N LEU A 243 6.41 16.96 27.41
CA LEU A 243 5.46 18.08 27.57
C LEU A 243 4.00 17.64 27.49
N ARG A 244 3.74 16.46 26.92
CA ARG A 244 2.37 16.03 26.61
C ARG A 244 1.93 14.97 27.60
N THR A 245 0.74 15.15 28.17
CA THR A 245 0.06 14.12 28.96
C THR A 245 -1.09 13.52 28.19
N TYR A 246 -1.41 12.28 28.51
CA TYR A 246 -2.58 11.57 28.02
C TYR A 246 -3.33 10.91 29.16
N ASP A 247 -4.64 11.14 29.21
CA ASP A 247 -5.55 10.53 30.17
C ASP A 247 -6.30 9.35 29.53
N SER A 248 -5.94 8.15 29.97
CA SER A 248 -6.52 6.89 29.50
C SER A 248 -8.01 6.72 29.80
N ALA A 249 -8.55 7.41 30.82
CA ALA A 249 -9.97 7.34 31.15
C ALA A 249 -10.82 8.23 30.24
N THR A 250 -10.31 9.41 29.87
CA THR A 250 -11.07 10.39 29.08
C THR A 250 -10.68 10.41 27.61
N GLY A 251 -9.51 9.86 27.25
CA GLY A 251 -8.92 9.93 25.92
C GLY A 251 -8.42 11.33 25.55
N LEU A 252 -8.19 12.21 26.54
CA LEU A 252 -7.71 13.57 26.32
C LEU A 252 -6.17 13.61 26.31
N SER A 253 -5.61 14.33 25.34
CA SER A 253 -4.18 14.67 25.30
C SER A 253 -4.01 16.17 25.47
N VAL A 254 -3.08 16.59 26.33
CA VAL A 254 -2.81 18.00 26.63
C VAL A 254 -1.31 18.25 26.55
N THR A 255 -0.92 19.30 25.83
CA THR A 255 0.47 19.78 25.78
C THR A 255 0.65 20.91 26.79
N HIS A 256 1.61 20.75 27.69
CA HIS A 256 1.94 21.69 28.77
C HIS A 256 3.11 22.59 28.37
N SER A 257 3.29 23.68 29.12
CA SER A 257 4.34 24.68 28.86
C SER A 257 5.76 24.21 29.23
N SER A 258 5.89 23.26 30.16
CA SER A 258 7.18 22.68 30.57
C SER A 258 7.01 21.23 31.03
N PRO A 259 8.11 20.44 31.10
CA PRO A 259 8.04 19.08 31.65
C PRO A 259 7.59 19.08 33.11
N ASP A 260 8.03 20.06 33.92
CA ASP A 260 7.61 20.17 35.31
C ASP A 260 6.09 20.24 35.47
N VAL A 261 5.43 21.04 34.64
CA VAL A 261 3.97 21.18 34.67
C VAL A 261 3.30 19.89 34.19
N ALA A 262 3.84 19.24 33.16
CA ALA A 262 3.32 17.98 32.65
C ALA A 262 3.37 16.88 33.72
N PHE A 263 4.54 16.67 34.34
CA PHE A 263 4.72 15.65 35.39
C PHE A 263 3.93 15.96 36.66
N ALA A 264 3.78 17.24 37.03
CA ALA A 264 2.93 17.64 38.16
C ALA A 264 1.44 17.39 37.92
N SER A 265 1.02 17.23 36.65
CA SER A 265 -0.38 16.95 36.29
C SER A 265 -0.70 15.45 36.22
N GLU A 266 0.26 14.56 36.47
CA GLU A 266 0.01 13.13 36.42
C GLU A 266 -1.00 12.68 37.49
N THR A 267 -1.86 11.74 37.10
CA THR A 267 -2.79 11.03 37.97
C THR A 267 -2.67 9.52 37.69
N ASP A 268 -3.54 8.69 38.23
CA ASP A 268 -3.55 7.26 37.93
C ASP A 268 -3.79 7.00 36.42
N THR A 269 -4.62 7.82 35.77
CA THR A 269 -5.01 7.64 34.38
C THR A 269 -4.34 8.63 33.43
N ASN A 270 -3.94 9.82 33.91
CA ASN A 270 -3.21 10.85 33.16
C ASN A 270 -1.70 10.68 33.35
N LYS A 271 -0.98 10.33 32.28
CA LYS A 271 0.48 10.11 32.31
C LYS A 271 1.20 10.93 31.26
N VAL A 272 2.42 11.38 31.56
CA VAL A 272 3.31 11.99 30.56
C VAL A 272 3.70 10.94 29.53
N VAL A 273 3.64 11.34 28.26
CA VAL A 273 3.96 10.45 27.15
C VAL A 273 5.48 10.44 26.94
N THR A 274 6.07 9.28 27.16
CA THR A 274 7.52 9.05 27.12
C THR A 274 7.90 7.82 26.29
N GLU A 275 6.96 6.90 26.06
CA GLU A 275 7.15 5.61 25.39
C GLU A 275 6.13 5.45 24.26
N ARG A 276 6.15 6.42 23.33
CA ARG A 276 5.16 6.55 22.25
C ARG A 276 5.45 5.58 21.10
N SER A 277 4.42 4.97 20.55
CA SER A 277 4.48 4.33 19.22
C SER A 277 3.71 5.17 18.19
N ASP A 278 4.37 5.55 17.10
CA ASP A 278 3.75 6.20 15.95
C ASP A 278 3.20 5.16 14.97
N MET A 279 2.28 5.55 14.09
CA MET A 279 1.76 4.72 13.00
C MET A 279 1.72 5.53 11.71
N PHE A 280 2.01 4.92 10.57
CA PHE A 280 1.80 5.57 9.27
C PHE A 280 1.08 4.66 8.28
N GLY A 281 0.47 5.29 7.29
CA GLY A 281 -0.28 4.62 6.24
C GLY A 281 -0.64 5.56 5.09
N PHE A 282 -1.49 5.07 4.19
CA PHE A 282 -1.98 5.84 3.05
C PHE A 282 -3.49 5.98 3.09
N GLU A 283 -3.95 7.21 2.88
CA GLU A 283 -5.37 7.54 2.71
C GLU A 283 -5.67 7.74 1.23
N LEU A 284 -6.54 6.89 0.67
CA LEU A 284 -7.05 7.00 -0.70
C LEU A 284 -8.45 7.60 -0.65
N PHE A 285 -8.72 8.65 -1.42
CA PHE A 285 -10.04 9.28 -1.48
C PHE A 285 -10.36 9.82 -2.88
N LEU A 286 -11.65 9.82 -3.21
CA LEU A 286 -12.16 10.43 -4.43
C LEU A 286 -12.50 11.90 -4.22
N ARG A 287 -12.17 12.75 -5.19
CA ARG A 287 -12.55 14.16 -5.19
C ARG A 287 -12.97 14.66 -6.57
N GLU A 288 -13.85 15.65 -6.57
CA GLU A 288 -14.23 16.42 -7.76
C GLU A 288 -13.21 17.54 -8.00
N ILE A 289 -12.82 17.74 -9.26
CA ILE A 289 -12.00 18.89 -9.67
C ILE A 289 -12.92 20.06 -9.99
N ASN A 290 -12.71 21.19 -9.32
CA ASN A 290 -13.56 22.38 -9.43
C ASN A 290 -12.75 23.66 -9.17
N ASP A 291 -13.38 24.83 -9.25
CA ASP A 291 -12.69 26.13 -9.13
C ASP A 291 -12.01 26.35 -7.77
N THR A 292 -12.49 25.70 -6.71
CA THR A 292 -11.93 25.79 -5.35
C THR A 292 -10.91 24.68 -5.03
N ASP A 293 -10.85 23.65 -5.88
CA ASP A 293 -9.85 22.58 -5.83
C ASP A 293 -9.41 22.21 -7.28
N PRO A 294 -8.68 23.11 -7.97
CA PRO A 294 -8.48 23.00 -9.40
C PRO A 294 -7.27 22.16 -9.79
N PHE A 295 -6.40 21.79 -8.84
CA PHE A 295 -5.15 21.08 -9.15
C PHE A 295 -5.39 19.60 -9.45
N VAL A 296 -4.61 19.05 -10.38
CA VAL A 296 -4.45 17.60 -10.60
C VAL A 296 -3.01 17.20 -10.32
N TYR A 297 -2.82 16.01 -9.73
CA TYR A 297 -1.51 15.57 -9.27
C TYR A 297 -1.05 14.30 -9.99
N LYS A 298 0.27 14.17 -10.20
CA LYS A 298 0.87 12.98 -10.82
C LYS A 298 0.51 11.74 -10.01
N HIS A 299 -0.06 10.74 -10.67
CA HIS A 299 -0.56 9.50 -10.05
C HIS A 299 -1.61 9.69 -8.93
N GLY A 300 -2.23 10.88 -8.84
CA GLY A 300 -3.14 11.23 -7.75
C GLY A 300 -2.44 11.56 -6.41
N ILE A 301 -1.12 11.68 -6.37
CA ILE A 301 -0.38 11.93 -5.12
C ILE A 301 -0.38 13.43 -4.80
N ILE A 302 -1.22 13.86 -3.86
CA ILE A 302 -1.37 15.30 -3.53
C ILE A 302 -0.09 15.92 -2.97
N GLN A 303 0.81 15.09 -2.42
CA GLN A 303 2.09 15.45 -1.80
C GLN A 303 3.29 15.30 -2.76
N SER A 304 3.05 15.04 -4.04
CA SER A 304 4.09 14.84 -5.05
C SER A 304 4.97 16.10 -5.20
N GLN A 305 6.28 15.91 -5.35
CA GLN A 305 7.22 16.99 -5.66
C GLN A 305 7.73 16.97 -7.11
N SER A 306 7.15 16.10 -7.95
CA SER A 306 7.50 15.93 -9.37
C SER A 306 7.48 17.25 -10.11
N SER A 307 8.48 17.50 -10.96
CA SER A 307 8.62 18.72 -11.78
C SER A 307 7.64 18.77 -12.96
N ASP A 308 7.15 17.62 -13.41
CA ASP A 308 6.15 17.49 -14.47
C ASP A 308 5.08 16.42 -14.18
N ILE A 309 3.98 16.48 -14.94
CA ILE A 309 2.99 15.42 -15.11
C ILE A 309 2.79 15.20 -16.62
N ASN A 310 3.34 14.09 -17.15
CA ASN A 310 3.28 13.75 -18.57
C ASN A 310 3.85 14.85 -19.49
N GLY A 311 4.97 15.45 -19.08
CA GLY A 311 5.63 16.54 -19.81
C GLY A 311 5.02 17.93 -19.58
N VAL A 312 3.95 18.04 -18.78
CA VAL A 312 3.38 19.33 -18.37
C VAL A 312 4.03 19.75 -17.05
N THR A 313 4.72 20.88 -17.04
CA THR A 313 5.34 21.44 -15.84
C THR A 313 4.33 21.63 -14.71
N THR A 314 4.67 21.18 -13.51
CA THR A 314 3.85 21.36 -12.31
C THR A 314 4.24 22.62 -11.55
N SER A 315 3.32 23.15 -10.76
CA SER A 315 3.54 24.21 -9.79
C SER A 315 3.04 23.81 -8.41
N LYS A 316 3.60 24.43 -7.37
CA LYS A 316 3.14 24.22 -5.99
C LYS A 316 1.67 24.61 -5.88
N ASP A 317 0.87 23.76 -5.25
CA ASP A 317 -0.52 24.09 -4.96
C ASP A 317 -0.58 25.10 -3.81
N THR A 318 -1.03 26.30 -4.14
CA THR A 318 -1.24 27.39 -3.17
C THR A 318 -2.71 27.72 -2.94
N VAL A 319 -3.63 26.96 -3.55
CA VAL A 319 -5.07 27.14 -3.39
C VAL A 319 -5.53 26.49 -2.09
N ARG A 320 -4.97 25.30 -1.78
CA ARG A 320 -5.28 24.54 -0.57
C ARG A 320 -4.27 24.87 0.55
N PRO A 321 -4.67 24.91 1.82
CA PRO A 321 -3.75 25.18 2.93
C PRO A 321 -2.75 24.03 3.13
N ALA A 322 -1.62 24.30 3.80
CA ALA A 322 -0.59 23.29 4.05
C ALA A 322 -1.10 22.06 4.81
N THR A 323 -2.08 22.24 5.70
CA THR A 323 -2.77 21.19 6.46
C THR A 323 -3.47 20.15 5.60
N TYR A 324 -3.86 20.49 4.36
CA TYR A 324 -4.43 19.53 3.40
C TYR A 324 -3.41 18.45 2.97
N PHE A 325 -2.12 18.82 2.97
CA PHE A 325 -1.00 18.01 2.51
C PHE A 325 -0.14 17.45 3.65
N ALA A 326 -0.48 17.78 4.90
CA ALA A 326 0.31 17.43 6.06
C ALA A 326 0.41 15.90 6.23
N TRP A 327 1.60 15.39 6.54
CA TRP A 327 1.76 14.00 6.97
C TRP A 327 1.21 13.78 8.39
N PHE A 328 1.41 14.75 9.27
CA PHE A 328 0.98 14.73 10.66
C PHE A 328 0.54 16.13 11.10
N GLU A 329 -0.18 16.23 12.21
CA GLU A 329 -0.56 17.53 12.78
C GLU A 329 0.66 18.43 13.03
N GLY A 330 0.68 19.61 12.39
CA GLY A 330 1.80 20.57 12.44
C GLY A 330 2.82 20.45 11.31
N ASP A 331 2.63 19.56 10.33
CA ASP A 331 3.48 19.50 9.14
C ASP A 331 3.09 20.56 8.09
N GLU A 332 3.95 21.54 7.88
CA GLU A 332 3.74 22.64 6.92
C GLU A 332 4.57 22.50 5.64
N THR A 333 5.37 21.43 5.51
CA THR A 333 6.42 21.32 4.48
C THR A 333 6.09 20.32 3.38
N SER A 334 4.91 19.70 3.42
CA SER A 334 4.51 18.61 2.52
C SER A 334 3.59 19.03 1.37
N THR A 335 3.34 20.33 1.21
CA THR A 335 2.55 20.86 0.08
C THR A 335 3.10 20.37 -1.26
N GLY A 336 2.27 19.63 -2.00
CA GLY A 336 2.67 19.06 -3.28
C GLY A 336 2.57 20.03 -4.45
N LYS A 337 2.97 19.50 -5.61
CA LYS A 337 2.92 20.16 -6.90
C LYS A 337 1.96 19.43 -7.83
N GLY A 338 1.26 20.19 -8.64
CA GLY A 338 0.35 19.67 -9.66
C GLY A 338 0.15 20.67 -10.79
N VAL A 339 -0.87 20.44 -11.60
CA VAL A 339 -1.28 21.36 -12.68
C VAL A 339 -2.66 21.88 -12.36
N ASN A 340 -2.86 23.20 -12.42
CA ASN A 340 -4.18 23.80 -12.34
C ASN A 340 -4.99 23.39 -13.59
N TRP A 341 -5.91 22.44 -13.43
CA TRP A 341 -6.69 21.81 -14.49
C TRP A 341 -7.57 22.79 -15.25
N ILE A 342 -8.10 23.79 -14.52
CA ILE A 342 -8.99 24.81 -15.08
C ILE A 342 -8.22 25.75 -16.01
N GLN A 343 -6.99 26.11 -15.62
CA GLN A 343 -6.10 27.00 -16.39
C GLN A 343 -5.30 26.27 -17.48
N ALA A 344 -5.17 24.94 -17.39
CA ALA A 344 -4.46 24.14 -18.38
C ALA A 344 -5.11 24.27 -19.76
N ASN A 345 -4.30 24.39 -20.81
CA ASN A 345 -4.78 24.36 -22.19
C ASN A 345 -5.16 22.93 -22.62
N GLU A 346 -5.83 22.79 -23.76
CA GLU A 346 -6.33 21.49 -24.23
C GLU A 346 -5.21 20.47 -24.41
N THR A 347 -4.09 20.84 -25.05
CA THR A 347 -2.93 19.96 -25.23
C THR A 347 -2.40 19.41 -23.90
N GLN A 348 -2.34 20.25 -22.87
CA GLN A 348 -1.93 19.85 -21.53
C GLN A 348 -2.94 18.89 -20.88
N ARG A 349 -4.24 19.17 -20.99
CA ARG A 349 -5.30 18.29 -20.46
C ARG A 349 -5.29 16.92 -21.13
N VAL A 350 -5.13 16.89 -22.45
CA VAL A 350 -5.01 15.65 -23.24
C VAL A 350 -3.83 14.82 -22.74
N ALA A 351 -2.64 15.42 -22.59
CA ALA A 351 -1.44 14.72 -22.15
C ALA A 351 -1.61 14.06 -20.76
N ILE A 352 -2.26 14.77 -19.83
CA ILE A 352 -2.47 14.31 -18.46
C ILE A 352 -3.56 13.23 -18.40
N ALA A 353 -4.72 13.45 -19.00
CA ALA A 353 -5.86 12.53 -18.90
C ALA A 353 -5.73 11.27 -19.75
N SER A 354 -4.89 11.29 -20.79
CA SER A 354 -4.60 10.10 -21.59
C SER A 354 -3.80 9.05 -20.82
N ASN A 355 -3.13 9.43 -19.72
CA ASN A 355 -2.40 8.49 -18.89
C ASN A 355 -3.27 7.93 -17.76
N PRO A 356 -3.65 6.63 -17.80
CA PRO A 356 -4.51 6.03 -16.78
C PRO A 356 -3.87 6.01 -15.38
N LYS A 357 -2.54 6.09 -15.27
CA LYS A 357 -1.86 6.11 -13.96
C LYS A 357 -2.20 7.35 -13.14
N ASN A 358 -2.67 8.43 -13.76
CA ASN A 358 -3.10 9.64 -13.05
C ASN A 358 -4.46 9.50 -12.35
N ASN A 359 -5.15 8.37 -12.55
CA ASN A 359 -6.43 8.06 -11.93
C ASN A 359 -7.49 9.17 -12.08
N LEU A 360 -7.53 9.78 -13.27
CA LEU A 360 -8.45 10.84 -13.65
C LEU A 360 -9.53 10.26 -14.57
N TYR A 361 -10.79 10.61 -14.34
CA TYR A 361 -11.88 10.26 -15.24
C TYR A 361 -12.91 11.39 -15.35
N PHE A 362 -13.67 11.37 -16.44
CA PHE A 362 -14.84 12.22 -16.63
C PHE A 362 -16.12 11.44 -16.32
N ASP A 363 -17.01 12.04 -15.54
CA ASP A 363 -18.33 11.48 -15.22
C ASP A 363 -19.39 12.13 -16.12
N ASP A 364 -19.92 11.35 -17.07
CA ASP A 364 -20.98 11.78 -17.98
C ASP A 364 -22.26 12.21 -17.25
N SER A 365 -22.51 11.69 -16.05
CA SER A 365 -23.72 12.01 -15.29
C SER A 365 -23.66 13.37 -14.59
N THR A 366 -22.47 13.80 -14.16
CA THR A 366 -22.29 15.09 -13.49
C THR A 366 -21.68 16.16 -14.40
N GLY A 367 -21.08 15.75 -15.52
CA GLY A 367 -20.35 16.63 -16.42
C GLY A 367 -19.03 17.15 -15.83
N LYS A 368 -18.46 16.43 -14.86
CA LYS A 368 -17.27 16.87 -14.09
C LYS A 368 -16.13 15.85 -14.18
N PHE A 369 -14.92 16.34 -13.94
CA PHE A 369 -13.74 15.50 -13.79
C PHE A 369 -13.52 15.13 -12.32
N TYR A 370 -13.12 13.90 -12.09
CA TYR A 370 -12.76 13.39 -10.77
C TYR A 370 -11.38 12.76 -10.82
N GLN A 371 -10.64 12.91 -9.73
CA GLN A 371 -9.37 12.23 -9.54
C GLN A 371 -9.42 11.42 -8.25
N TRP A 372 -9.01 10.14 -8.32
CA TRP A 372 -8.64 9.40 -7.12
C TRP A 372 -7.29 9.89 -6.63
N CYS A 373 -7.27 10.36 -5.40
CA CYS A 373 -6.08 10.91 -4.78
C CYS A 373 -5.62 10.06 -3.61
N VAL A 374 -4.30 10.00 -3.42
CA VAL A 374 -3.67 9.40 -2.27
C VAL A 374 -2.88 10.46 -1.49
N ARG A 375 -2.83 10.30 -0.18
CA ARG A 375 -1.85 10.96 0.68
C ARG A 375 -1.24 9.99 1.67
N GLY A 376 0.02 10.22 2.01
CA GLY A 376 0.65 9.63 3.17
C GLY A 376 0.25 10.38 4.44
N ARG A 377 -0.07 9.61 5.49
CA ARG A 377 -0.34 10.15 6.83
C ARG A 377 0.39 9.35 7.88
N SER A 378 0.79 10.03 8.93
CA SER A 378 1.45 9.50 10.11
C SER A 378 0.81 10.12 11.35
N PHE A 379 0.69 9.33 12.40
CA PHE A 379 0.01 9.71 13.63
C PHE A 379 0.98 9.53 14.79
N ALA A 380 1.10 10.58 15.61
CA ALA A 380 1.79 10.48 16.88
C ALA A 380 0.95 9.61 17.82
N GLY A 381 1.57 8.65 18.49
CA GLY A 381 0.88 7.88 19.51
C GLY A 381 0.35 8.77 20.65
N TYR A 382 -0.92 8.66 21.02
CA TYR A 382 -1.53 9.30 22.18
C TYR A 382 -0.89 8.90 23.51
N ASP A 383 -0.59 7.63 23.74
CA ASP A 383 -0.21 7.11 25.05
C ASP A 383 1.16 6.38 25.08
N ASN A 384 1.47 5.74 26.22
CA ASN A 384 2.67 4.94 26.42
C ASN A 384 2.37 3.47 26.10
N GLY A 385 2.66 3.05 24.88
CA GLY A 385 2.39 1.68 24.42
C GLY A 385 2.10 1.58 22.94
N ASP A 386 1.63 0.39 22.56
CA ASP A 386 1.26 0.05 21.20
C ASP A 386 -0.15 0.54 20.83
N TRP A 387 -0.39 0.61 19.52
CA TRP A 387 -1.72 0.82 18.97
C TRP A 387 -2.60 -0.42 19.17
N LEU A 388 -3.83 -0.21 19.65
CA LEU A 388 -4.74 -1.30 19.97
C LEU A 388 -5.42 -1.91 18.73
N PHE A 389 -6.03 -1.08 17.87
CA PHE A 389 -6.86 -1.58 16.74
C PHE A 389 -6.30 -1.11 15.41
N ILE A 390 -5.38 -1.91 14.85
CA ILE A 390 -4.68 -1.65 13.58
C ILE A 390 -4.85 -2.76 12.54
N ASP A 391 -5.51 -3.86 12.90
CA ASP A 391 -5.96 -4.88 11.96
C ASP A 391 -7.36 -4.57 11.42
N SER A 392 -7.43 -4.30 10.11
CA SER A 392 -8.67 -4.04 9.39
C SER A 392 -9.66 -5.21 9.36
N THR A 393 -9.28 -6.40 9.83
CA THR A 393 -10.17 -7.57 9.90
C THR A 393 -10.98 -7.67 11.18
N GLU A 394 -10.71 -6.84 12.18
CA GLU A 394 -11.47 -6.85 13.42
C GLU A 394 -12.88 -6.23 13.24
N ALA A 395 -13.74 -6.30 14.26
CA ALA A 395 -15.08 -5.71 14.26
C ALA A 395 -15.10 -4.38 15.05
N THR A 396 -14.24 -3.43 14.65
CA THR A 396 -13.97 -2.18 15.39
C THR A 396 -13.57 -1.01 14.48
N ALA A 397 -13.13 0.12 15.03
CA ALA A 397 -12.56 1.24 14.28
C ALA A 397 -11.03 1.26 14.39
N LEU A 398 -10.35 1.86 13.41
CA LEU A 398 -8.92 2.17 13.53
C LEU A 398 -8.74 3.14 14.70
N SER A 399 -8.12 2.68 15.78
CA SER A 399 -7.88 3.52 16.95
C SER A 399 -6.66 3.07 17.73
N GLN A 400 -6.10 4.02 18.45
CA GLN A 400 -4.98 3.73 19.31
C GLN A 400 -5.41 3.07 20.61
N GLN A 401 -6.52 3.52 21.18
CA GLN A 401 -7.04 3.04 22.46
C GLN A 401 -8.53 2.70 22.34
N ASN A 402 -9.10 2.09 23.39
CA ASN A 402 -10.52 1.76 23.46
C ASN A 402 -11.42 3.02 23.49
N ALA A 403 -10.89 4.17 23.89
CA ALA A 403 -11.66 5.41 23.99
C ALA A 403 -12.05 5.94 22.60
N ASN A 404 -13.33 6.26 22.41
CA ASN A 404 -13.85 6.75 21.13
C ASN A 404 -13.12 7.97 20.57
N ARG A 405 -12.59 8.85 21.45
CA ARG A 405 -11.82 10.05 21.06
C ARG A 405 -10.46 9.75 20.46
N THR A 406 -9.98 8.51 20.53
CA THR A 406 -8.67 8.07 20.01
C THR A 406 -8.76 7.32 18.68
N ARG A 407 -9.94 7.34 18.05
CA ARG A 407 -10.14 6.81 16.70
C ARG A 407 -9.48 7.72 15.68
N VAL A 408 -8.85 7.14 14.66
CA VAL A 408 -8.25 7.92 13.57
C VAL A 408 -9.34 8.59 12.75
N GLY A 409 -9.18 9.89 12.54
CA GLY A 409 -10.13 10.72 11.83
C GLY A 409 -10.00 10.64 10.31
N VAL A 410 -11.15 10.63 9.63
CA VAL A 410 -11.21 10.71 8.16
C VAL A 410 -11.01 12.15 7.72
N GLN A 411 -9.98 12.40 6.92
CA GLN A 411 -9.74 13.74 6.38
C GLN A 411 -10.42 13.91 5.01
N GLY A 412 -10.32 12.91 4.13
CA GLY A 412 -10.78 12.91 2.74
C GLY A 412 -10.54 14.23 2.00
N PHE A 413 -11.54 14.82 1.37
CA PHE A 413 -11.35 16.09 0.65
C PHE A 413 -11.28 17.33 1.59
N GLY A 414 -11.24 17.15 2.90
CA GLY A 414 -11.17 18.22 3.90
C GLY A 414 -9.78 18.84 4.04
N ASN A 415 -9.73 20.15 4.33
CA ASN A 415 -8.49 20.93 4.46
C ASN A 415 -7.75 20.73 5.78
N GLU A 416 -8.44 20.38 6.85
CA GLU A 416 -7.84 20.24 8.18
C GLU A 416 -7.29 18.84 8.41
N SER A 417 -6.14 18.71 9.07
CA SER A 417 -5.67 17.41 9.54
C SER A 417 -6.70 16.82 10.51
N GLN A 418 -6.93 15.51 10.43
CA GLN A 418 -7.90 14.80 11.27
C GLN A 418 -7.22 13.63 11.95
N ASP A 419 -6.31 13.90 12.89
CA ASP A 419 -5.55 12.84 13.56
C ASP A 419 -6.45 12.00 14.48
N THR A 420 -7.48 12.63 15.06
CA THR A 420 -8.54 11.94 15.79
C THR A 420 -9.96 12.32 15.37
N ALA A 421 -10.90 11.43 15.70
CA ALA A 421 -12.33 11.66 15.59
C ALA A 421 -13.02 11.50 16.93
N SER A 422 -13.72 12.55 17.39
CA SER A 422 -14.67 12.47 18.50
C SER A 422 -16.11 12.39 17.95
N GLY A 423 -16.48 11.27 17.32
CA GLY A 423 -17.82 11.09 16.76
C GLY A 423 -17.91 10.16 15.55
N ALA A 424 -18.68 10.54 14.53
CA ALA A 424 -19.02 9.71 13.37
C ALA A 424 -17.98 9.67 12.24
N ARG A 425 -16.86 10.41 12.34
CA ARG A 425 -15.90 10.60 11.22
C ARG A 425 -14.63 9.76 11.36
N PHE A 426 -14.77 8.44 11.46
CA PHE A 426 -13.67 7.51 11.67
C PHE A 426 -13.56 6.47 10.56
N PHE A 427 -12.43 5.78 10.54
CA PHE A 427 -12.14 4.64 9.70
C PHE A 427 -12.65 3.34 10.34
N ALA A 428 -13.67 2.72 9.72
CA ALA A 428 -14.28 1.47 10.16
C ALA A 428 -13.57 0.27 9.52
N SER A 429 -13.33 -0.78 10.30
CA SER A 429 -12.76 -2.04 9.83
C SER A 429 -13.72 -2.80 8.91
N THR A 430 -13.20 -3.81 8.23
CA THR A 430 -13.94 -4.66 7.27
C THR A 430 -15.13 -5.36 7.91
N ASN A 431 -14.98 -5.85 9.14
CA ASN A 431 -16.02 -6.61 9.84
C ASN A 431 -16.90 -5.73 10.74
N PHE A 432 -16.73 -4.41 10.72
CA PHE A 432 -17.64 -3.47 11.39
C PHE A 432 -18.82 -3.10 10.49
N SER A 433 -19.66 -4.08 10.17
CA SER A 433 -20.73 -4.00 9.15
C SER A 433 -21.65 -2.79 9.29
N ASP A 434 -21.95 -2.37 10.51
CA ASP A 434 -22.88 -1.27 10.78
C ASP A 434 -22.31 0.11 10.41
N HIS A 435 -20.99 0.19 10.22
CA HIS A 435 -20.27 1.44 9.95
C HIS A 435 -19.38 1.39 8.71
N ASN A 436 -19.30 0.23 8.05
CA ASN A 436 -18.55 0.04 6.82
C ASN A 436 -19.49 -0.28 5.65
N ALA A 437 -19.85 0.75 4.88
CA ALA A 437 -20.72 0.60 3.71
C ALA A 437 -20.05 -0.10 2.53
N ARG A 438 -18.71 -0.16 2.50
CA ARG A 438 -17.90 -0.69 1.40
C ARG A 438 -16.71 -1.46 1.95
N PRO A 439 -16.92 -2.66 2.53
CA PRO A 439 -15.85 -3.43 3.13
C PRO A 439 -14.91 -3.99 2.06
N TYR A 440 -13.62 -3.64 2.14
CA TYR A 440 -12.57 -4.21 1.31
C TYR A 440 -11.50 -4.84 2.20
N LYS A 441 -11.15 -6.11 1.94
CA LYS A 441 -10.08 -6.81 2.68
C LYS A 441 -8.79 -5.98 2.68
N GLY A 442 -8.21 -5.78 3.87
CA GLY A 442 -6.96 -5.05 4.07
C GLY A 442 -7.12 -3.52 4.16
N LEU A 443 -8.34 -2.99 4.15
CA LEU A 443 -8.60 -1.55 4.29
C LEU A 443 -9.54 -1.26 5.45
N TYR A 444 -9.33 -0.09 6.04
CA TYR A 444 -10.39 0.59 6.75
C TYR A 444 -11.14 1.52 5.79
N THR A 445 -12.45 1.60 5.95
CA THR A 445 -13.33 2.43 5.12
C THR A 445 -13.87 3.59 5.94
N ALA A 446 -13.94 4.79 5.34
CA ALA A 446 -14.58 5.92 5.98
C ALA A 446 -16.06 5.64 6.23
N LYS A 447 -16.55 5.96 7.43
CA LYS A 447 -17.98 5.94 7.72
C LYS A 447 -18.74 6.93 6.81
N ILE A 448 -19.98 6.59 6.45
CA ILE A 448 -20.85 7.28 5.46
C ILE A 448 -20.95 8.81 5.66
N ASP A 449 -20.88 9.31 6.90
CA ASP A 449 -21.04 10.75 7.23
C ASP A 449 -19.70 11.51 7.34
N SER A 450 -18.65 10.96 6.72
CA SER A 450 -17.30 11.55 6.72
C SER A 450 -17.09 12.50 5.53
N ASN A 451 -15.94 13.17 5.49
CA ASN A 451 -15.51 13.99 4.34
C ASN A 451 -15.12 13.12 3.12
N ALA A 452 -16.02 12.25 2.67
CA ALA A 452 -15.80 11.29 1.60
C ALA A 452 -17.01 11.28 0.66
N LEU A 453 -16.77 11.20 -0.65
CA LEU A 453 -17.84 11.09 -1.64
C LEU A 453 -18.43 9.67 -1.57
N GLY A 454 -19.59 9.49 -0.94
CA GLY A 454 -20.27 8.18 -0.89
C GLY A 454 -19.49 7.05 -0.21
N ALA A 455 -18.72 7.38 0.84
CA ALA A 455 -17.77 6.51 1.53
C ALA A 455 -16.52 6.09 0.72
N ASP A 456 -16.24 6.75 -0.41
CA ASP A 456 -15.01 6.56 -1.19
C ASP A 456 -13.81 7.28 -0.56
N CYS A 457 -13.48 6.84 0.65
CA CYS A 457 -12.24 7.15 1.35
C CYS A 457 -11.80 5.94 2.17
N PHE A 458 -10.55 5.54 2.02
CA PHE A 458 -10.00 4.33 2.60
C PHE A 458 -8.64 4.61 3.23
N PHE A 459 -8.31 3.85 4.26
CA PHE A 459 -7.00 3.90 4.90
C PHE A 459 -6.36 2.51 4.92
N ILE A 460 -5.10 2.44 4.48
CA ILE A 460 -4.25 1.27 4.68
C ILE A 460 -3.17 1.60 5.71
N VAL A 461 -3.11 0.79 6.77
CA VAL A 461 -2.03 0.88 7.77
C VAL A 461 -0.80 0.20 7.20
N CYS A 462 0.35 0.86 7.26
CA CYS A 462 1.61 0.33 6.74
C CYS A 462 2.53 -0.17 7.84
N ASN A 463 2.80 0.64 8.87
CA ASN A 463 3.78 0.27 9.91
C ASN A 463 3.47 0.97 11.24
N THR A 464 3.99 0.40 12.32
CA THR A 464 4.15 1.08 13.61
C THR A 464 5.63 1.31 13.91
N VAL A 465 5.95 2.43 14.56
CA VAL A 465 7.32 2.88 14.84
C VAL A 465 7.42 3.30 16.29
N ASN A 466 8.21 2.58 17.09
CA ASN A 466 8.52 2.97 18.45
C ASN A 466 9.46 4.19 18.44
N ARG A 467 9.14 5.21 19.23
CA ARG A 467 9.89 6.47 19.26
C ARG A 467 10.74 6.59 20.51
N LEU A 468 12.02 6.86 20.30
CA LEU A 468 12.87 7.47 21.33
C LEU A 468 12.41 8.91 21.61
N ASN A 469 12.76 9.43 22.79
CA ASN A 469 12.39 10.76 23.24
C ASN A 469 13.61 11.65 23.49
N ARG A 470 13.35 12.95 23.63
CA ARG A 470 14.37 14.01 23.76
C ARG A 470 14.97 14.12 25.17
N GLY A 471 14.44 13.36 26.13
CA GLY A 471 14.96 13.33 27.49
C GLY A 471 16.31 12.60 27.58
N ALA A 472 16.98 12.78 28.71
CA ALA A 472 18.20 12.07 29.04
C ALA A 472 17.92 10.57 29.21
N TYR A 473 18.82 9.72 28.71
CA TYR A 473 18.72 8.27 28.89
C TYR A 473 18.97 7.87 30.34
N HIS A 474 18.13 7.00 30.89
CA HIS A 474 18.38 6.33 32.16
C HIS A 474 17.65 4.97 32.17
N PRO A 475 18.27 3.86 32.62
CA PRO A 475 17.71 2.50 32.47
C PRO A 475 16.35 2.32 33.16
N SER A 476 16.14 2.97 34.30
CA SER A 476 14.86 2.96 35.03
C SER A 476 13.95 4.15 34.71
N PHE A 477 14.44 5.39 34.88
CA PHE A 477 13.61 6.58 34.75
C PHE A 477 13.19 6.95 33.32
N ASN A 478 14.07 6.77 32.32
CA ASN A 478 13.75 7.15 30.94
C ASN A 478 14.50 6.26 29.94
N PRO A 479 14.07 5.00 29.81
CA PRO A 479 14.74 4.02 28.95
C PRO A 479 14.56 4.30 27.46
N MET A 480 13.63 5.18 27.08
CA MET A 480 13.48 5.69 25.70
C MET A 480 14.20 7.03 25.48
N GLY A 481 14.88 7.57 26.49
CA GLY A 481 15.69 8.78 26.37
C GLY A 481 16.91 8.57 25.48
N SER A 482 17.38 9.65 24.86
CA SER A 482 18.52 9.67 23.94
C SER A 482 19.61 10.66 24.32
N ALA A 483 19.27 11.68 25.11
CA ALA A 483 20.19 12.74 25.47
C ALA A 483 21.13 12.34 26.61
N TYR A 484 22.18 13.12 26.78
CA TYR A 484 22.99 13.10 28.00
C TYR A 484 22.33 13.93 29.10
N VAL A 485 22.83 13.77 30.33
CA VAL A 485 22.40 14.55 31.49
C VAL A 485 23.23 15.82 31.61
N TRP A 486 22.58 16.93 31.95
CA TRP A 486 23.23 18.16 32.37
C TRP A 486 23.30 18.22 33.89
N ASN A 487 24.51 18.26 34.45
CA ASN A 487 24.67 18.29 35.91
C ASN A 487 24.73 19.71 36.51
N GLY A 488 24.40 20.74 35.74
CA GLY A 488 24.58 22.15 36.12
C GLY A 488 25.89 22.78 35.65
N SER A 489 26.88 21.98 35.20
CA SER A 489 28.19 22.47 34.76
C SER A 489 28.70 21.84 33.46
N THR A 490 28.46 20.55 33.24
CA THR A 490 28.94 19.81 32.07
C THR A 490 27.96 18.72 31.65
N THR A 491 28.19 18.18 30.45
CA THR A 491 27.46 17.03 29.89
C THR A 491 28.03 15.75 30.48
N VAL A 492 27.17 14.91 31.07
CA VAL A 492 27.57 13.65 31.71
C VAL A 492 26.61 12.52 31.36
N ALA A 493 27.09 11.28 31.41
CA ALA A 493 26.24 10.10 31.36
C ALA A 493 25.41 9.98 32.65
N TRP A 494 24.28 9.26 32.58
CA TRP A 494 23.38 9.07 33.72
C TRP A 494 24.05 8.40 34.93
N HIS A 495 25.05 7.55 34.68
CA HIS A 495 25.80 6.82 35.70
C HIS A 495 26.97 7.65 36.27
N ASN A 496 26.96 8.98 36.12
CA ASN A 496 27.95 9.86 36.71
C ASN A 496 28.00 9.70 38.25
N ALA A 497 29.17 9.88 38.84
CA ALA A 497 29.39 9.75 40.29
C ALA A 497 28.88 10.96 41.10
N TYR A 498 28.81 12.15 40.49
CA TYR A 498 28.56 13.41 41.19
C TYR A 498 27.15 13.97 40.96
N PHE A 499 26.41 13.44 40.00
CA PHE A 499 25.04 13.83 39.70
C PHE A 499 24.17 12.61 39.43
N LYS A 500 23.04 12.53 40.12
CA LYS A 500 22.10 11.42 40.04
C LYS A 500 20.72 11.96 39.70
N LEU A 501 20.12 11.39 38.66
CA LEU A 501 18.69 11.57 38.42
C LEU A 501 17.93 10.86 39.54
N THR A 502 16.91 11.51 40.09
CA THR A 502 16.10 10.96 41.18
C THR A 502 14.67 10.63 40.76
N SER A 503 14.27 11.08 39.56
CA SER A 503 12.93 10.91 39.03
C SER A 503 12.91 10.89 37.51
N LYS A 504 11.79 10.40 36.94
CA LYS A 504 11.50 10.50 35.51
C LYS A 504 11.39 11.95 35.05
N GLN A 505 10.84 12.85 35.86
CA GLN A 505 10.77 14.28 35.57
C GLN A 505 12.16 14.89 35.34
N GLN A 506 13.14 14.57 36.19
CA GLN A 506 14.51 15.10 36.03
C GLN A 506 15.18 14.65 34.74
N ALA A 507 14.83 13.47 34.21
CA ALA A 507 15.30 13.04 32.91
C ALA A 507 14.82 13.95 31.76
N PHE A 508 13.81 14.80 31.98
CA PHE A 508 13.32 15.78 31.01
C PHE A 508 13.67 17.24 31.33
N THR A 509 14.10 17.55 32.55
CA THR A 509 14.52 18.91 32.95
C THR A 509 16.03 19.08 32.90
N ASP A 510 16.78 18.05 33.29
CA ASP A 510 18.23 18.08 33.47
C ASP A 510 18.93 17.48 32.24
N ILE A 511 18.48 17.91 31.05
CA ILE A 511 18.96 17.44 29.75
C ILE A 511 20.15 18.29 29.30
N ALA A 512 21.22 17.66 28.81
CA ALA A 512 22.30 18.35 28.12
C ALA A 512 21.86 18.91 26.76
N SER A 513 22.02 20.22 26.58
CA SER A 513 21.80 20.90 25.30
C SER A 513 22.64 20.26 24.18
N ASN A 514 22.09 20.23 22.96
CA ASN A 514 22.76 19.69 21.77
C ASN A 514 23.21 18.22 21.93
N THR A 515 22.37 17.37 22.53
CA THR A 515 22.60 15.93 22.60
C THR A 515 21.34 15.14 22.24
N GLY A 516 21.52 13.86 21.90
CA GLY A 516 20.47 12.91 21.57
C GLY A 516 19.89 13.01 20.15
N ALA A 517 20.36 13.96 19.32
CA ALA A 517 19.84 14.21 17.97
C ALA A 517 20.88 13.99 16.88
N ILE A 518 20.44 13.71 15.64
CA ILE A 518 21.28 13.61 14.42
C ILE A 518 22.22 14.81 14.29
N SER A 519 21.71 16.03 14.52
CA SER A 519 22.50 17.25 14.42
C SER A 519 23.67 17.31 15.40
N SER A 520 23.62 16.57 16.52
CA SER A 520 24.69 16.51 17.52
C SER A 520 25.65 15.34 17.33
N GLY A 521 25.21 14.26 16.67
CA GLY A 521 25.94 13.00 16.60
C GLY A 521 26.27 12.36 17.96
N SER A 522 25.68 12.85 19.07
CA SER A 522 26.06 12.47 20.44
C SER A 522 24.85 11.89 21.16
N SER A 523 24.92 10.63 21.59
CA SER A 523 23.84 9.95 22.31
C SER A 523 24.28 9.56 23.72
N GLY A 524 23.40 9.77 24.71
CA GLY A 524 23.59 9.32 26.09
C GLY A 524 23.27 7.84 26.30
N ARG A 525 22.86 7.13 25.24
CA ARG A 525 22.48 5.72 25.29
C ARG A 525 23.67 4.78 25.03
N PRO A 526 23.66 3.57 25.60
CA PRO A 526 24.64 2.52 25.29
C PRO A 526 24.64 2.04 23.84
N ASP A 527 23.52 2.17 23.13
CA ASP A 527 23.36 1.77 21.72
C ASP A 527 23.60 2.93 20.73
N GLU A 528 24.01 4.09 21.24
CA GLU A 528 24.30 5.33 20.51
C GLU A 528 23.12 5.88 19.68
N ARG A 529 21.89 5.39 19.90
CA ARG A 529 20.74 5.79 19.10
C ARG A 529 20.26 7.21 19.39
N LEU A 530 19.71 7.86 18.38
CA LEU A 530 19.28 9.27 18.38
C LEU A 530 17.75 9.36 18.21
N HIS A 531 17.09 10.34 18.86
CA HIS A 531 15.62 10.37 18.92
C HIS A 531 14.92 10.75 17.63
N ASP A 532 15.61 11.50 16.78
CA ASP A 532 15.14 11.95 15.48
C ASP A 532 15.59 11.03 14.34
N ALA A 533 16.46 10.03 14.58
CA ALA A 533 16.69 8.96 13.63
C ALA A 533 15.61 7.88 13.75
N ILE A 534 15.18 7.32 12.62
CA ILE A 534 14.25 6.18 12.60
C ILE A 534 15.02 4.94 12.14
N TYR A 535 15.12 3.95 13.02
CA TYR A 535 15.91 2.75 12.79
C TYR A 535 15.07 1.62 12.17
N ILE A 536 15.73 0.65 11.54
CA ILE A 536 15.03 -0.52 10.96
C ILE A 536 14.43 -1.50 11.98
N SER A 537 14.82 -1.42 13.24
CA SER A 537 14.46 -2.37 14.31
C SER A 537 14.71 -1.75 15.69
N GLY A 538 14.26 -2.40 16.76
CA GLY A 538 14.55 -2.01 18.14
C GLY A 538 13.84 -0.75 18.64
N GLN A 539 14.26 -0.28 19.81
CA GLN A 539 13.80 0.99 20.39
C GLN A 539 14.18 2.17 19.48
N GLY A 540 13.22 3.01 19.08
CA GLY A 540 13.45 4.06 18.08
C GLY A 540 13.34 3.60 16.63
N GLY A 541 12.88 2.37 16.39
CA GLY A 541 12.78 1.80 15.05
C GLY A 541 11.39 1.30 14.68
N VAL A 542 11.29 0.77 13.46
CA VAL A 542 10.08 0.14 12.97
C VAL A 542 9.80 -1.13 13.78
N CYS A 543 8.59 -1.23 14.34
CA CYS A 543 8.16 -2.38 15.11
C CYS A 543 7.45 -3.38 14.21
N ARG A 544 6.34 -2.96 13.60
CA ARG A 544 5.54 -3.81 12.72
C ARG A 544 5.65 -3.36 11.27
N ASP A 545 5.84 -4.30 10.36
CA ASP A 545 5.70 -4.07 8.92
C ASP A 545 4.41 -4.74 8.41
N LEU A 546 3.33 -3.96 8.38
CA LEU A 546 1.99 -4.38 8.00
C LEU A 546 1.74 -4.20 6.50
N ARG A 547 2.78 -3.93 5.73
CA ARG A 547 2.72 -3.89 4.27
C ARG A 547 2.59 -5.30 3.72
N TYR A 548 1.34 -5.76 3.55
CA TYR A 548 1.05 -7.06 2.95
C TYR A 548 0.95 -7.01 1.43
N ARG A 549 1.34 -8.11 0.78
CA ARG A 549 1.15 -8.28 -0.66
C ARG A 549 -0.34 -8.34 -1.01
N ALA A 550 -0.74 -7.65 -2.06
CA ALA A 550 -2.12 -7.69 -2.58
C ALA A 550 -2.45 -9.02 -3.30
N LYS A 551 -1.42 -9.75 -3.76
CA LYS A 551 -1.54 -11.07 -4.39
C LYS A 551 -1.62 -12.18 -3.33
N ALA A 552 -2.28 -13.27 -3.69
CA ALA A 552 -2.36 -14.45 -2.83
C ALA A 552 -0.96 -14.97 -2.48
N LEU A 553 -0.81 -15.45 -1.24
CA LEU A 553 0.39 -16.17 -0.83
C LEU A 553 0.59 -17.44 -1.66
N THR A 554 1.85 -17.72 -1.99
CA THR A 554 2.28 -18.93 -2.72
C THR A 554 3.10 -19.83 -1.79
N ASP A 555 3.19 -21.11 -2.10
CA ASP A 555 4.02 -22.07 -1.36
C ASP A 555 5.48 -21.62 -1.26
N ILE A 556 6.01 -20.98 -2.31
CA ILE A 556 7.37 -20.43 -2.34
C ILE A 556 7.51 -19.30 -1.32
N ALA A 557 6.55 -18.37 -1.26
CA ALA A 557 6.59 -17.27 -0.30
C ALA A 557 6.51 -17.78 1.14
N LEU A 558 5.67 -18.78 1.40
CA LEU A 558 5.52 -19.39 2.72
C LEU A 558 6.76 -20.17 3.15
N THR A 559 7.38 -20.93 2.23
CA THR A 559 8.65 -21.63 2.48
C THR A 559 9.79 -20.64 2.71
N HIS A 560 9.80 -19.50 2.01
CA HIS A 560 10.80 -18.46 2.22
C HIS A 560 10.70 -17.86 3.63
N VAL A 561 9.48 -17.62 4.14
CA VAL A 561 9.30 -17.15 5.52
C VAL A 561 9.71 -18.21 6.54
N ASP A 562 9.32 -19.48 6.36
CA ASP A 562 9.77 -20.58 7.24
C ASP A 562 11.30 -20.65 7.29
N LEU A 563 11.97 -20.48 6.14
CA LEU A 563 13.43 -20.41 6.08
C LEU A 563 13.97 -19.20 6.85
N GLN A 564 13.40 -18.00 6.69
CA GLN A 564 13.82 -16.80 7.44
C GLN A 564 13.69 -17.00 8.95
N VAL A 565 12.67 -17.71 9.42
CA VAL A 565 12.49 -18.03 10.83
C VAL A 565 13.60 -19.00 11.29
N LYS A 566 13.83 -20.08 10.54
CA LYS A 566 14.87 -21.07 10.84
C LYS A 566 16.30 -20.50 10.77
N THR A 567 16.53 -19.45 9.98
CA THR A 567 17.86 -18.81 9.82
C THR A 567 18.03 -17.54 10.66
N GLY A 568 17.12 -17.24 11.59
CA GLY A 568 17.25 -16.07 12.46
C GLY A 568 17.02 -14.72 11.76
N GLN A 569 16.59 -14.72 10.50
CA GLN A 569 16.35 -13.50 9.70
C GLN A 569 14.95 -12.90 9.91
N TYR A 570 13.99 -13.70 10.40
CA TYR A 570 12.66 -13.19 10.71
C TYR A 570 12.71 -12.21 11.88
N ARG A 571 12.12 -11.03 11.73
CA ARG A 571 12.29 -9.90 12.65
C ARG A 571 11.72 -10.16 14.05
N GLY A 572 10.64 -10.94 14.16
CA GLY A 572 9.95 -11.14 15.43
C GLY A 572 9.32 -9.85 15.97
N LEU A 573 8.60 -9.94 17.08
CA LEU A 573 7.88 -8.84 17.70
C LEU A 573 7.60 -9.24 19.15
N GLN A 574 7.99 -8.41 20.10
CA GLN A 574 7.71 -8.66 21.51
C GLN A 574 7.60 -7.35 22.27
N THR A 575 6.86 -7.37 23.37
CA THR A 575 7.00 -6.36 24.42
C THR A 575 8.31 -6.59 25.17
N CYS A 576 8.92 -5.52 25.68
CA CYS A 576 10.13 -5.66 26.47
C CYS A 576 9.77 -6.16 27.88
N PRO A 577 10.50 -7.18 28.40
CA PRO A 577 10.34 -7.56 29.80
C PRO A 577 10.76 -6.39 30.70
N PHE A 578 9.92 -6.08 31.69
CA PHE A 578 10.21 -5.11 32.72
C PHE A 578 10.40 -5.83 34.05
N THR A 579 11.62 -5.79 34.58
CA THR A 579 11.98 -6.45 35.84
C THR A 579 12.05 -5.43 36.97
N GLN A 580 11.49 -5.79 38.12
CA GLN A 580 11.55 -4.98 39.35
C GLN A 580 11.75 -5.87 40.57
N ILE A 581 12.44 -5.34 41.58
CA ILE A 581 12.60 -5.99 42.89
C ILE A 581 11.63 -5.34 43.88
N PHE A 582 10.88 -6.17 44.61
CA PHE A 582 9.91 -5.76 45.62
C PHE A 582 10.35 -6.20 47.01
N ALA A 583 9.94 -5.48 48.04
CA ALA A 583 10.34 -5.75 49.42
C ALA A 583 9.69 -7.01 50.01
N SER A 584 8.55 -7.43 49.45
CA SER A 584 7.85 -8.66 49.84
C SER A 584 6.90 -9.13 48.73
N VAL A 585 6.39 -10.35 48.85
CA VAL A 585 5.40 -10.91 47.90
C VAL A 585 4.13 -10.07 47.86
N ASN A 586 3.75 -9.45 48.99
CA ASN A 586 2.55 -8.63 49.10
C ASN A 586 2.68 -7.28 48.36
N ASP A 587 3.90 -6.84 48.08
CA ASP A 587 4.16 -5.59 47.37
C ASP A 587 4.15 -5.76 45.85
N VAL A 588 4.08 -7.00 45.35
CA VAL A 588 4.07 -7.31 43.91
C VAL A 588 2.70 -6.97 43.33
N PRO A 589 2.60 -5.98 42.41
CA PRO A 589 1.32 -5.58 41.84
C PRO A 589 0.71 -6.65 40.93
N SER A 590 -0.62 -6.61 40.78
CA SER A 590 -1.31 -7.41 39.78
C SER A 590 -0.76 -7.12 38.38
N GLY A 591 -0.35 -8.17 37.65
CA GLY A 591 0.26 -8.06 36.31
C GLY A 591 1.75 -8.38 36.28
N PHE A 592 2.41 -8.41 37.44
CA PHE A 592 3.76 -8.96 37.58
C PHE A 592 3.71 -10.47 37.86
N THR A 593 4.64 -11.20 37.26
CA THR A 593 4.90 -12.62 37.55
C THR A 593 6.15 -12.71 38.43
N ILE A 594 6.05 -13.38 39.57
CA ILE A 594 7.19 -13.62 40.45
C ILE A 594 8.12 -14.65 39.79
N ILE A 595 9.38 -14.26 39.56
CA ILE A 595 10.40 -15.13 38.96
C ILE A 595 11.43 -15.63 39.99
N ASN A 596 11.57 -14.95 41.13
CA ASN A 596 12.38 -15.42 42.26
C ASN A 596 11.86 -14.88 43.59
N GLN A 597 11.82 -15.76 44.60
CA GLN A 597 11.40 -15.45 45.96
C GLN A 597 12.29 -16.12 47.03
N ASP A 598 13.53 -16.49 46.66
CA ASP A 598 14.44 -17.22 47.56
C ASP A 598 14.83 -16.36 48.78
N THR A 599 14.79 -15.04 48.62
CA THR A 599 14.97 -14.06 49.70
C THR A 599 13.63 -13.36 49.98
N PRO A 600 12.97 -13.63 51.13
CA PRO A 600 11.64 -13.07 51.42
C PRO A 600 11.55 -11.54 51.43
N THR A 601 12.68 -10.85 51.60
CA THR A 601 12.79 -9.38 51.65
C THR A 601 13.22 -8.76 50.32
N ALA A 602 13.37 -9.55 49.26
CA ALA A 602 13.77 -9.10 47.94
C ALA A 602 13.20 -10.04 46.86
N ILE A 603 11.96 -9.77 46.46
CA ILE A 603 11.21 -10.56 45.48
C ILE A 603 11.46 -10.01 44.08
N VAL A 604 11.94 -10.86 43.19
CA VAL A 604 12.14 -10.50 41.79
C VAL A 604 10.87 -10.82 41.03
N ALA A 605 10.27 -9.82 40.39
CA ALA A 605 9.10 -10.00 39.56
C ALA A 605 9.24 -9.28 38.22
N GLN A 606 8.52 -9.78 37.23
CA GLN A 606 8.60 -9.32 35.85
C GLN A 606 7.21 -9.09 35.24
N ALA A 607 7.06 -8.04 34.45
CA ALA A 607 5.87 -7.75 33.67
C ALA A 607 6.23 -7.48 32.20
N SER A 608 5.25 -7.55 31.30
CA SER A 608 5.39 -7.07 29.93
C SER A 608 4.88 -5.64 29.86
N MET A 609 5.75 -4.68 29.55
CA MET A 609 5.41 -3.25 29.59
C MET A 609 6.01 -2.49 28.40
N GLY A 610 5.50 -1.30 28.16
CA GLY A 610 5.97 -0.39 27.11
C GLY A 610 5.56 -0.83 25.70
N PRO A 611 5.97 -0.05 24.68
CA PRO A 611 5.74 -0.38 23.28
C PRO A 611 6.52 -1.62 22.84
N SER A 612 5.92 -2.40 21.94
CA SER A 612 6.59 -3.55 21.33
C SER A 612 7.83 -3.12 20.54
N VAL A 613 8.76 -4.06 20.40
CA VAL A 613 9.98 -3.94 19.64
C VAL A 613 10.16 -5.15 18.72
N SER A 614 10.89 -4.96 17.62
CA SER A 614 11.08 -5.97 16.59
C SER A 614 12.51 -5.95 16.07
N GLY A 615 12.97 -7.06 15.49
CA GLY A 615 14.32 -7.24 14.96
C GLY A 615 15.37 -7.29 16.06
N ILE A 616 16.51 -6.66 15.80
CA ILE A 616 17.60 -6.55 16.77
C ILE A 616 17.27 -5.44 17.77
N ILE A 617 17.24 -5.81 19.05
CA ILE A 617 16.84 -4.94 20.15
C ILE A 617 17.99 -4.79 21.15
N PRO A 618 18.19 -3.60 21.76
CA PRO A 618 19.04 -3.48 22.93
C PRO A 618 18.39 -4.18 24.13
N HIS A 619 19.19 -4.85 24.95
CA HIS A 619 18.77 -5.58 26.13
C HIS A 619 19.74 -5.36 27.29
N ILE A 620 19.22 -5.48 28.51
CA ILE A 620 19.99 -5.31 29.75
C ILE A 620 19.82 -6.55 30.60
N ASP A 621 20.93 -7.20 30.93
CA ASP A 621 20.95 -8.17 32.03
C ASP A 621 21.56 -7.52 33.27
N VAL A 622 20.85 -7.66 34.39
CA VAL A 622 21.31 -7.23 35.71
C VAL A 622 21.71 -8.45 36.52
N PHE A 623 22.96 -8.47 36.95
CA PHE A 623 23.53 -9.50 37.83
C PHE A 623 23.78 -8.90 39.21
N GLY A 624 23.54 -9.69 40.25
CA GLY A 624 23.82 -9.32 41.63
C GLY A 624 22.70 -9.76 42.58
N PRO A 625 22.92 -9.65 43.89
CA PRO A 625 21.91 -10.05 44.88
C PRO A 625 20.66 -9.17 44.80
N PRO A 626 19.44 -9.73 44.73
CA PRO A 626 18.19 -8.96 44.71
C PRO A 626 18.10 -7.90 45.83
N ALA A 627 18.55 -8.23 47.04
CA ALA A 627 18.54 -7.30 48.18
C ALA A 627 19.45 -6.07 47.98
N LYS A 628 20.55 -6.20 47.21
CA LYS A 628 21.43 -5.07 46.87
C LYS A 628 20.81 -4.22 45.76
N ILE A 629 20.21 -4.87 44.75
CA ILE A 629 19.51 -4.19 43.66
C ILE A 629 18.33 -3.37 44.19
N LEU A 630 17.57 -3.90 45.16
CA LEU A 630 16.48 -3.17 45.82
C LEU A 630 16.96 -1.90 46.54
N GLN A 631 18.20 -1.91 47.05
CA GLN A 631 18.82 -0.74 47.70
C GLN A 631 19.44 0.25 46.70
N CYS A 632 19.48 -0.07 45.41
CA CYS A 632 20.06 0.78 44.38
C CYS A 632 19.05 1.80 43.85
N PRO A 633 19.22 3.12 44.10
CA PRO A 633 18.23 4.13 43.67
C PRO A 633 17.98 4.17 42.16
N ASP A 634 19.00 3.83 41.37
CA ASP A 634 18.95 3.83 39.90
C ASP A 634 18.17 2.63 39.33
N LEU A 635 17.91 1.58 40.13
CA LEU A 635 17.23 0.35 39.70
C LEU A 635 15.98 0.00 40.52
N LYS A 636 15.74 0.65 41.67
CA LYS A 636 14.62 0.34 42.57
C LYS A 636 13.23 0.42 41.92
N ASN A 637 13.09 1.22 40.86
CA ASN A 637 11.83 1.37 40.11
C ASN A 637 11.76 0.44 38.90
N GLY A 638 12.67 -0.52 38.77
CA GLY A 638 12.71 -1.50 37.69
C GLY A 638 13.44 -1.02 36.42
N TRP A 639 13.66 -1.94 35.49
CA TRP A 639 14.34 -1.70 34.21
C TRP A 639 13.78 -2.62 33.12
N TYR A 640 13.94 -2.23 31.87
CA TYR A 640 13.66 -3.12 30.73
C TYR A 640 14.81 -4.11 30.55
N GLY A 641 14.57 -5.38 30.85
CA GLY A 641 15.60 -6.41 30.87
C GLY A 641 15.28 -7.58 31.79
N HIS A 642 16.27 -8.43 32.02
CA HIS A 642 16.19 -9.52 32.99
C HIS A 642 17.07 -9.24 34.21
N TRP A 643 16.64 -9.77 35.34
CA TRP A 643 17.57 -10.16 36.40
C TRP A 643 18.05 -11.57 36.12
N VAL A 644 19.36 -11.80 36.20
CA VAL A 644 19.95 -13.12 35.96
C VAL A 644 20.50 -13.66 37.28
N PRO A 645 19.98 -14.80 37.79
CA PRO A 645 20.47 -15.41 39.01
C PRO A 645 21.92 -15.86 38.81
N HIS A 646 22.81 -15.41 39.68
CA HIS A 646 24.20 -15.85 39.69
C HIS A 646 24.81 -15.75 41.09
N SER A 647 25.54 -16.78 41.51
CA SER A 647 26.30 -16.78 42.75
C SER A 647 27.71 -16.24 42.48
N LEU A 648 27.93 -14.97 42.81
CA LEU A 648 29.24 -14.34 42.68
C LEU A 648 30.08 -14.58 43.93
N GLN A 649 31.34 -15.01 43.74
CA GLN A 649 32.32 -15.15 44.81
C GLN A 649 33.38 -14.06 44.68
N ASP A 650 33.77 -13.48 45.81
CA ASP A 650 34.78 -12.42 45.84
C ASP A 650 36.12 -12.94 45.31
N ASN A 651 36.79 -12.12 44.49
CA ASN A 651 38.12 -12.39 43.96
C ASN A 651 38.23 -13.69 43.13
N THR A 652 37.10 -14.17 42.58
CA THR A 652 37.05 -15.41 41.78
C THR A 652 36.54 -15.10 40.39
N ALA A 653 37.38 -15.37 39.39
CA ALA A 653 37.01 -15.22 37.99
C ALA A 653 35.69 -15.96 37.71
N THR A 654 34.74 -15.28 37.07
CA THR A 654 33.37 -15.79 36.96
C THR A 654 32.83 -15.60 35.55
N THR A 655 32.18 -16.63 35.01
CA THR A 655 31.49 -16.56 33.72
C THR A 655 30.02 -16.21 33.94
N LEU A 656 29.56 -15.12 33.33
CA LEU A 656 28.18 -14.69 33.35
C LEU A 656 27.45 -15.21 32.12
N HIS A 657 26.40 -16.00 32.34
CA HIS A 657 25.50 -16.45 31.28
C HIS A 657 24.47 -15.36 30.98
N LEU A 658 24.37 -14.97 29.71
CA LEU A 658 23.39 -13.98 29.27
C LEU A 658 22.02 -14.63 29.12
N SER A 659 20.95 -13.91 29.48
CA SER A 659 19.59 -14.44 29.52
C SER A 659 19.01 -14.71 28.12
N ARG A 660 19.51 -14.00 27.10
CA ARG A 660 19.04 -14.09 25.72
C ARG A 660 20.20 -14.36 24.75
N PRO A 661 19.92 -14.86 23.52
CA PRO A 661 20.94 -15.07 22.50
C PRO A 661 21.56 -13.74 22.08
N ALA A 662 22.73 -13.42 22.63
CA ALA A 662 23.42 -12.19 22.34
C ALA A 662 24.05 -12.24 20.96
N THR A 663 23.97 -11.11 20.25
CA THR A 663 24.60 -10.91 18.93
C THR A 663 25.81 -9.99 19.04
N ASN A 664 25.78 -9.02 19.95
CA ASN A 664 26.90 -8.12 20.23
C ASN A 664 26.78 -7.53 21.65
N ILE A 665 27.91 -7.35 22.35
CA ILE A 665 27.95 -6.57 23.59
C ILE A 665 28.09 -5.08 23.25
N LEU A 666 27.28 -4.24 23.89
CA LEU A 666 27.33 -2.79 23.76
C LEU A 666 28.27 -2.18 24.80
N SER A 667 28.01 -2.45 26.07
CA SER A 667 28.82 -1.96 27.18
C SER A 667 28.51 -2.73 28.45
N GLY A 668 29.28 -2.49 29.50
CA GLY A 668 28.81 -2.80 30.83
C GLY A 668 29.22 -1.77 31.86
N ILE A 669 28.52 -1.79 32.97
CA ILE A 669 28.82 -0.96 34.14
C ILE A 669 28.58 -1.76 35.41
N LEU A 670 29.26 -1.37 36.48
CA LEU A 670 29.10 -2.00 37.79
C LEU A 670 29.09 -0.97 38.91
N THR A 671 28.52 -1.37 40.04
CA THR A 671 28.58 -0.62 41.30
C THR A 671 28.84 -1.58 42.46
N ASN A 672 29.66 -1.17 43.42
CA ASN A 672 29.94 -1.88 44.66
C ASN A 672 29.37 -1.19 45.90
N ASP A 673 28.66 -0.07 45.71
CA ASP A 673 28.14 0.82 46.74
C ASP A 673 26.65 1.13 46.54
N ASN A 674 25.91 0.15 45.98
CA ASN A 674 24.47 0.24 45.69
C ASN A 674 24.09 1.44 44.79
N GLY A 675 24.92 1.78 43.82
CA GLY A 675 24.65 2.80 42.81
C GLY A 675 25.07 4.22 43.19
N ALA A 676 25.74 4.42 44.33
CA ALA A 676 26.31 5.72 44.66
C ALA A 676 27.39 6.10 43.64
N THR A 677 28.26 5.15 43.27
CA THR A 677 29.22 5.28 42.16
C THR A 677 29.07 4.13 41.17
N TRP A 678 29.36 4.44 39.90
CA TRP A 678 29.38 3.46 38.82
C TRP A 678 30.75 3.46 38.14
N GLN A 679 31.20 2.28 37.75
CA GLN A 679 32.42 2.06 36.99
C GLN A 679 32.06 1.40 35.67
N THR A 680 32.67 1.84 34.57
CA THR A 680 32.51 1.24 33.26
C THR A 680 33.53 0.11 33.06
N TRP A 681 33.13 -0.88 32.28
CA TRP A 681 34.04 -1.92 31.78
C TRP A 681 33.64 -2.34 30.37
N SER A 682 34.52 -3.09 29.71
CA SER A 682 34.30 -3.57 28.34
C SER A 682 34.17 -5.10 28.34
N PRO A 683 32.94 -5.65 28.56
CA PRO A 683 32.72 -7.08 28.47
C PRO A 683 32.92 -7.58 27.04
N ALA A 684 33.38 -8.82 26.89
CA ALA A 684 33.52 -9.48 25.60
C ALA A 684 32.49 -10.62 25.46
N LEU A 685 31.88 -10.74 24.28
CA LEU A 685 30.93 -11.82 23.99
C LEU A 685 31.67 -13.12 23.65
N ASP A 686 31.40 -14.18 24.40
CA ASP A 686 31.53 -15.55 23.90
C ASP A 686 30.19 -15.93 23.25
N SER A 687 30.13 -15.84 21.92
CA SER A 687 28.92 -16.11 21.14
C SER A 687 28.56 -17.59 21.04
N ILE A 688 29.49 -18.50 21.38
CA ILE A 688 29.24 -19.94 21.38
C ILE A 688 28.51 -20.31 22.67
N ASN A 689 29.04 -19.90 23.82
CA ASN A 689 28.48 -20.25 25.13
C ASN A 689 27.41 -19.26 25.61
N ASN A 690 27.19 -18.17 24.87
CA ASN A 690 26.29 -17.07 25.22
C ASN A 690 26.63 -16.44 26.57
N THR A 691 27.91 -16.13 26.76
CA THR A 691 28.46 -15.68 28.04
C THR A 691 29.34 -14.46 27.89
N THR A 692 29.56 -13.77 29.00
CA THR A 692 30.66 -12.81 29.18
C THR A 692 31.47 -13.17 30.44
N TYR A 693 32.62 -12.53 30.61
CA TYR A 693 33.59 -12.89 31.65
C TYR A 693 33.86 -11.75 32.63
N LEU A 694 33.80 -12.07 33.92
CA LEU A 694 34.28 -11.26 35.04
C LEU A 694 35.69 -11.71 35.42
N SER A 695 36.65 -10.78 35.42
CA SER A 695 37.96 -11.04 36.01
C SER A 695 37.86 -11.19 37.53
N ALA A 696 38.80 -11.93 38.12
CA ALA A 696 38.84 -12.16 39.56
C ALA A 696 38.77 -10.85 40.36
N SER A 697 39.57 -9.84 39.99
CA SER A 697 39.61 -8.54 40.68
C SER A 697 38.31 -7.73 40.61
N MET A 698 37.38 -8.10 39.74
CA MET A 698 36.10 -7.40 39.55
C MET A 698 34.92 -8.17 40.12
N ALA A 699 35.03 -9.50 40.22
CA ALA A 699 33.98 -10.36 40.74
C ALA A 699 33.83 -10.17 42.26
N SER A 700 32.64 -9.75 42.67
CA SER A 700 32.28 -9.65 44.09
C SER A 700 30.80 -9.97 44.32
N SER A 701 30.56 -10.67 45.43
CA SER A 701 29.24 -10.98 45.98
C SER A 701 28.43 -9.74 46.37
N GLN A 702 29.07 -8.58 46.50
CA GLN A 702 28.44 -7.32 46.93
C GLN A 702 28.09 -6.38 45.77
N CYS A 703 28.54 -6.68 44.55
CA CYS A 703 28.38 -5.81 43.40
C CYS A 703 27.10 -6.06 42.61
N ILE A 704 26.66 -5.02 41.91
CA ILE A 704 25.62 -5.08 40.88
C ILE A 704 26.29 -4.81 39.54
N TYR A 705 25.98 -5.63 38.52
CA TYR A 705 26.54 -5.51 37.17
C TYR A 705 25.42 -5.39 36.17
N LEU A 706 25.55 -4.44 35.24
CA LEU A 706 24.67 -4.26 34.09
C LEU A 706 25.46 -4.59 32.84
N VAL A 707 24.94 -5.53 32.05
CA VAL A 707 25.50 -5.88 30.75
C VAL A 707 24.49 -5.49 29.68
N TYR A 708 24.89 -4.55 28.83
CA TYR A 708 24.10 -4.09 27.69
C TYR A 708 24.51 -4.86 26.44
N TYR A 709 23.55 -5.43 25.72
CA TYR A 709 23.83 -6.19 24.51
C TYR A 709 22.66 -6.19 23.53
N HIS A 710 22.94 -6.54 22.28
CA HIS A 710 21.92 -6.76 21.27
C HIS A 710 21.43 -8.21 21.26
N THR A 711 20.13 -8.41 21.09
CA THR A 711 19.46 -9.71 20.93
C THR A 711 18.36 -9.61 19.88
N GLN A 712 17.97 -10.72 19.27
CA GLN A 712 16.79 -10.78 18.43
C GLN A 712 15.51 -10.77 19.29
N ALA A 713 14.47 -10.07 18.82
CA ALA A 713 13.11 -10.16 19.36
C ALA A 713 12.53 -11.57 19.15
N ALA A 714 11.65 -12.02 20.05
CA ALA A 714 11.01 -13.32 19.91
C ALA A 714 10.21 -13.40 18.60
N MET A 715 10.34 -14.52 17.89
CA MET A 715 9.69 -14.76 16.61
C MET A 715 8.29 -15.34 16.77
N THR A 716 8.05 -16.00 17.89
CA THR A 716 6.86 -16.77 18.18
C THR A 716 6.26 -16.39 19.53
N ILE A 717 4.95 -16.56 19.65
CA ILE A 717 4.20 -16.52 20.91
C ILE A 717 3.54 -17.88 21.14
N HIS A 718 3.42 -18.31 22.39
CA HIS A 718 2.68 -19.54 22.70
C HIS A 718 1.21 -19.38 22.27
N ALA A 719 0.68 -20.42 21.63
CA ALA A 719 -0.66 -20.39 21.07
C ALA A 719 -1.34 -21.74 21.29
N ASN A 720 -2.68 -21.73 21.24
CA ASN A 720 -3.43 -22.98 21.19
C ASN A 720 -3.22 -23.65 19.84
N ASN A 721 -3.28 -24.98 19.82
CA ASN A 721 -3.25 -25.75 18.60
C ASN A 721 -4.47 -25.37 17.74
N GLN A 722 -4.24 -25.24 16.43
CA GLN A 722 -5.29 -24.87 15.49
C GLN A 722 -5.29 -25.84 14.32
N ARG A 723 -6.46 -26.01 13.69
CA ARG A 723 -6.57 -26.87 12.52
C ARG A 723 -5.65 -26.37 11.40
N ALA A 724 -4.72 -27.23 11.00
CA ALA A 724 -3.84 -26.96 9.87
C ALA A 724 -4.68 -26.78 8.59
N THR A 725 -4.22 -25.87 7.72
CA THR A 725 -4.86 -25.65 6.42
C THR A 725 -4.52 -26.79 5.48
N SER A 726 -5.47 -27.22 4.64
CA SER A 726 -5.26 -28.32 3.70
C SER A 726 -4.34 -27.97 2.52
N PHE A 727 -4.02 -26.69 2.36
CA PHE A 727 -3.28 -26.19 1.19
C PHE A 727 -1.78 -26.48 1.28
N ILE A 728 -1.21 -26.58 2.48
CA ILE A 728 0.20 -26.93 2.68
C ILE A 728 0.31 -27.88 3.85
N GLN A 729 0.66 -29.13 3.56
CA GLN A 729 0.96 -30.11 4.59
C GLN A 729 2.38 -29.90 5.12
N PRO A 730 2.60 -30.09 6.43
CA PRO A 730 3.94 -30.11 6.98
C PRO A 730 4.77 -31.21 6.27
N ARG A 731 6.03 -30.92 5.96
CA ARG A 731 6.91 -31.82 5.18
C ARG A 731 7.97 -32.50 6.05
N SER A 732 8.45 -31.79 7.06
CA SER A 732 9.56 -32.20 7.90
C SER A 732 9.43 -31.64 9.31
N VAL A 733 10.12 -32.29 10.23
CA VAL A 733 10.39 -31.80 11.58
C VAL A 733 11.77 -31.16 11.58
N PHE A 734 11.83 -29.88 11.85
CA PHE A 734 13.06 -29.12 12.01
C PHE A 734 13.71 -29.44 13.36
N VAL A 735 15.02 -29.65 13.40
CA VAL A 735 15.76 -29.95 14.63
C VAL A 735 17.07 -29.17 14.68
N THR A 736 17.39 -28.59 15.84
CA THR A 736 18.67 -27.90 16.08
C THR A 736 19.05 -27.86 17.56
N ASP A 737 20.34 -27.77 17.84
CA ASP A 737 20.96 -27.49 19.15
C ASP A 737 22.06 -26.40 19.05
N SER A 738 22.12 -25.71 17.91
CA SER A 738 23.27 -24.91 17.49
C SER A 738 23.38 -23.56 18.21
N CYS A 739 24.61 -23.08 18.39
CA CYS A 739 24.93 -21.72 18.81
C CYS A 739 24.83 -20.66 17.70
N GLU A 740 24.50 -21.04 16.46
CA GLU A 740 24.49 -20.12 15.33
C GLU A 740 23.10 -19.54 15.06
N PRO A 741 22.96 -18.21 14.92
CA PRO A 741 21.69 -17.57 14.58
C PRO A 741 21.08 -18.14 13.28
N HIS A 742 21.93 -18.35 12.26
CA HIS A 742 21.52 -18.88 10.95
C HIS A 742 21.25 -20.39 10.93
N SER A 743 21.39 -21.06 12.07
CA SER A 743 21.15 -22.49 12.25
C SER A 743 20.06 -22.75 13.30
N GLY A 744 19.14 -21.80 13.49
CA GLY A 744 17.92 -21.96 14.29
C GLY A 744 18.05 -21.69 15.79
N ARG A 745 19.17 -21.10 16.25
CA ARG A 745 19.35 -20.71 17.66
C ARG A 745 18.23 -19.79 18.15
N ASP A 746 17.86 -18.79 17.36
CA ASP A 746 16.90 -17.77 17.78
C ASP A 746 15.46 -18.33 17.78
N LEU A 747 15.14 -19.25 16.85
CA LEU A 747 13.89 -20.02 16.88
C LEU A 747 13.84 -20.94 18.12
N LEU A 748 14.93 -21.64 18.43
CA LEU A 748 15.04 -22.47 19.64
C LEU A 748 14.74 -21.65 20.89
N TYR A 749 15.39 -20.48 21.03
CA TYR A 749 15.11 -19.58 22.14
C TYR A 749 13.66 -19.11 22.17
N SER A 750 13.11 -18.72 21.02
CA SER A 750 11.72 -18.26 20.90
C SER A 750 10.69 -19.32 21.28
N LEU A 751 11.02 -20.61 21.13
CA LEU A 751 10.13 -21.73 21.47
C LEU A 751 10.31 -22.20 22.92
N THR A 752 11.53 -22.19 23.46
CA THR A 752 11.84 -22.89 24.73
C THR A 752 12.50 -22.01 25.79
N ASN A 753 12.73 -20.71 25.52
CA ASN A 753 13.51 -19.80 26.38
C ASN A 753 14.89 -20.36 26.77
N SER A 754 15.50 -21.20 25.92
CA SER A 754 16.84 -21.75 26.11
C SER A 754 17.73 -21.27 24.97
N VAL A 755 19.01 -21.01 25.25
CA VAL A 755 19.96 -20.61 24.21
C VAL A 755 20.72 -21.84 23.76
N GLY A 756 20.69 -22.15 22.47
CA GLY A 756 21.55 -23.19 21.90
C GLY A 756 23.02 -22.75 21.98
N THR A 757 23.89 -23.65 22.40
CA THR A 757 25.32 -23.37 22.63
C THR A 757 26.25 -24.38 21.94
N SER A 758 25.72 -25.33 21.15
CA SER A 758 26.55 -26.34 20.52
C SER A 758 27.20 -25.87 19.22
N THR A 759 28.46 -26.25 19.02
CA THR A 759 29.21 -26.07 17.78
C THR A 759 29.21 -27.32 16.89
N THR A 760 28.50 -28.40 17.29
CA THR A 760 28.45 -29.67 16.56
C THR A 760 27.85 -29.47 15.16
N ALA A 761 28.68 -29.58 14.12
CA ALA A 761 28.26 -29.34 12.73
C ALA A 761 27.14 -30.28 12.26
N HIS A 762 27.11 -31.52 12.77
CA HIS A 762 26.12 -32.54 12.39
C HIS A 762 24.71 -32.29 12.93
N ASN A 763 24.52 -31.32 13.82
CA ASN A 763 23.24 -31.08 14.49
C ASN A 763 22.59 -29.74 14.09
N LYS A 764 23.19 -29.03 13.12
CA LYS A 764 22.79 -27.68 12.73
C LYS A 764 21.60 -27.70 11.78
N ALA A 765 20.43 -27.30 12.26
CA ALA A 765 19.25 -26.99 11.44
C ALA A 765 18.88 -28.07 10.40
N ILE A 766 18.58 -29.28 10.87
CA ILE A 766 18.26 -30.44 10.01
C ILE A 766 16.75 -30.68 9.95
N ASP A 767 16.24 -30.92 8.75
CA ASP A 767 14.85 -31.31 8.50
C ASP A 767 14.73 -32.84 8.39
N TYR A 768 13.98 -33.45 9.31
CA TYR A 768 13.67 -34.88 9.32
C TYR A 768 12.30 -35.15 8.69
N ALA A 769 12.23 -36.08 7.73
CA ALA A 769 11.01 -36.36 7.00
C ALA A 769 9.91 -36.93 7.90
N ILE A 770 8.66 -36.50 7.66
CA ILE A 770 7.49 -37.10 8.29
C ILE A 770 7.26 -38.50 7.69
N THR A 771 7.03 -39.50 8.55
CA THR A 771 6.79 -40.89 8.14
C THR A 771 5.31 -41.27 8.16
N SER A 772 4.51 -40.63 9.01
CA SER A 772 3.06 -40.83 9.08
C SER A 772 2.35 -39.57 9.58
N ILE A 773 1.25 -39.23 8.91
CA ILE A 773 0.23 -38.29 9.40
C ILE A 773 -1.05 -39.12 9.59
N PRO A 774 -1.37 -39.53 10.83
CA PRO A 774 -2.51 -40.40 11.06
C PRO A 774 -3.83 -39.65 10.80
N LEU A 775 -4.83 -40.38 10.28
CA LEU A 775 -6.20 -39.89 10.15
C LEU A 775 -6.96 -39.93 11.49
N ASP A 776 -6.52 -40.80 12.40
CA ASP A 776 -7.07 -40.91 13.75
C ASP A 776 -6.49 -39.79 14.63
N PRO A 777 -7.33 -38.89 15.19
CA PRO A 777 -6.88 -37.79 16.04
C PRO A 777 -6.23 -38.26 17.35
N SER A 778 -6.37 -39.53 17.75
CA SER A 778 -5.72 -40.10 18.93
C SER A 778 -4.26 -40.55 18.67
N SER A 779 -3.85 -40.60 17.41
CA SER A 779 -2.49 -41.00 17.01
C SER A 779 -1.60 -39.80 16.75
N SER A 780 -0.32 -39.88 17.15
CA SER A 780 0.65 -38.80 16.94
C SER A 780 1.24 -38.82 15.53
N ILE A 781 1.60 -37.64 15.00
CA ILE A 781 2.42 -37.52 13.79
C ILE A 781 3.80 -38.13 14.09
N THR A 782 4.34 -38.93 13.16
CA THR A 782 5.66 -39.57 13.32
C THR A 782 6.67 -39.06 12.30
N HIS A 783 7.95 -39.04 12.67
CA HIS A 783 9.04 -38.63 11.78
C HIS A 783 10.16 -39.67 11.75
N THR A 784 11.07 -39.55 10.78
CA THR A 784 12.31 -40.33 10.74
C THR A 784 13.13 -40.09 12.01
N PRO A 785 13.78 -41.13 12.59
CA PRO A 785 14.55 -40.97 13.81
C PRO A 785 15.61 -39.88 13.71
N ILE A 786 15.73 -39.07 14.77
CA ILE A 786 16.74 -38.01 14.84
C ILE A 786 18.13 -38.65 14.94
N SER A 787 19.02 -38.28 14.02
CA SER A 787 20.40 -38.77 13.94
C SER A 787 21.43 -37.76 14.46
N HIS A 788 21.00 -36.75 15.21
CA HIS A 788 21.91 -35.82 15.88
C HIS A 788 22.83 -36.57 16.86
N ILE A 789 24.12 -36.24 16.82
CA ILE A 789 25.10 -36.79 17.75
C ILE A 789 25.08 -35.99 19.06
N ALA A 790 25.91 -36.38 20.03
CA ALA A 790 26.05 -35.62 21.27
C ALA A 790 26.45 -34.16 21.00
N PRO A 791 25.85 -33.18 21.70
CA PRO A 791 26.25 -31.79 21.60
C PRO A 791 27.68 -31.59 22.14
N SER A 792 28.39 -30.59 21.62
CA SER A 792 29.75 -30.21 22.03
C SER A 792 29.88 -29.76 23.50
N ASN A 793 28.76 -29.46 24.14
CA ASN A 793 28.62 -29.02 25.53
C ASN A 793 27.19 -29.35 25.99
N SER A 794 26.73 -28.83 27.14
CA SER A 794 25.38 -29.07 27.67
C SER A 794 24.27 -28.31 26.93
N SER A 795 24.42 -28.05 25.63
CA SER A 795 23.41 -27.37 24.82
C SER A 795 22.10 -28.15 24.83
N LYS A 796 20.98 -27.42 24.99
CA LYS A 796 19.64 -27.96 24.77
C LYS A 796 19.30 -27.85 23.29
N GLY A 797 18.53 -28.81 22.79
CA GLY A 797 17.99 -28.79 21.44
C GLY A 797 16.50 -28.50 21.41
N VAL A 798 15.96 -28.36 20.20
CA VAL A 798 14.52 -28.35 19.95
C VAL A 798 14.23 -29.13 18.68
N LYS A 799 13.09 -29.81 18.66
CA LYS A 799 12.42 -30.22 17.42
C LYS A 799 11.13 -29.43 17.24
N ALA A 800 10.83 -29.02 16.02
CA ALA A 800 9.66 -28.22 15.70
C ALA A 800 9.05 -28.63 14.36
N LEU A 801 7.74 -28.87 14.35
CA LEU A 801 6.96 -29.11 13.15
C LEU A 801 6.25 -27.81 12.71
N PRO A 802 6.67 -27.16 11.62
CA PRO A 802 5.94 -26.01 11.09
C PRO A 802 4.65 -26.46 10.39
N TYR A 803 3.52 -25.80 10.69
CA TYR A 803 2.24 -26.00 10.01
C TYR A 803 1.48 -24.69 9.85
N PHE A 804 0.75 -24.55 8.75
CA PHE A 804 0.11 -23.27 8.39
C PHE A 804 -1.34 -23.22 8.84
N VAL A 805 -1.74 -22.09 9.42
CA VAL A 805 -3.10 -21.85 9.93
C VAL A 805 -3.65 -20.56 9.34
N VAL A 806 -4.98 -20.50 9.17
CA VAL A 806 -5.67 -19.33 8.66
C VAL A 806 -6.58 -18.76 9.74
N ARG A 807 -6.49 -17.44 9.93
CA ARG A 807 -7.36 -16.65 10.80
C ARG A 807 -7.74 -15.38 10.05
N ASN A 808 -9.02 -15.05 9.96
CA ASN A 808 -9.51 -13.84 9.28
C ASN A 808 -8.92 -13.63 7.86
N ASN A 809 -8.83 -14.70 7.07
CA ASN A 809 -8.23 -14.72 5.72
C ASN A 809 -6.73 -14.36 5.67
N GLN A 810 -6.05 -14.32 6.82
CA GLN A 810 -4.61 -14.17 6.94
C GLN A 810 -3.95 -15.49 7.33
N VAL A 811 -2.73 -15.72 6.84
CA VAL A 811 -1.96 -16.94 7.10
C VAL A 811 -0.91 -16.72 8.19
N PHE A 812 -0.77 -17.69 9.09
CA PHE A 812 0.28 -17.76 10.10
C PHE A 812 1.01 -19.11 10.02
N ILE A 813 2.23 -19.16 10.56
CA ILE A 813 2.95 -20.42 10.82
C ILE A 813 2.83 -20.74 12.31
N ASN A 814 2.38 -21.94 12.61
CA ASN A 814 2.47 -22.52 13.92
C ASN A 814 3.59 -23.56 13.96
N PHE A 815 4.18 -23.75 15.14
CA PHE A 815 5.22 -24.72 15.42
C PHE A 815 4.74 -25.61 16.57
N ALA A 816 4.55 -26.90 16.30
CA ALA A 816 4.42 -27.89 17.37
C ALA A 816 5.84 -28.35 17.74
N TYR A 817 6.27 -28.07 18.97
CA TYR A 817 7.67 -28.22 19.37
C TYR A 817 7.86 -29.08 20.61
N THR A 818 9.07 -29.60 20.76
CA THR A 818 9.53 -30.31 21.96
C THR A 818 11.01 -30.00 22.16
N GLN A 819 11.37 -29.57 23.37
CA GLN A 819 12.75 -29.41 23.80
C GLN A 819 13.44 -30.78 23.87
N LEU A 820 14.71 -30.81 23.48
CA LEU A 820 15.54 -32.01 23.47
C LEU A 820 16.69 -31.82 24.45
N ILE A 821 16.98 -32.85 25.24
CA ILE A 821 18.11 -32.87 26.18
C ILE A 821 18.89 -34.16 25.93
N HIS A 822 20.20 -34.04 25.72
CA HIS A 822 21.05 -35.19 25.50
C HIS A 822 21.55 -35.75 26.84
N ASN A 823 21.31 -37.04 27.13
CA ASN A 823 21.70 -37.67 28.39
C ASN A 823 23.10 -38.32 28.37
N GLY A 824 23.84 -38.16 27.28
CA GLY A 824 25.14 -38.80 27.04
C GLY A 824 25.07 -39.99 26.08
N SER A 825 23.88 -40.55 25.85
CA SER A 825 23.66 -41.64 24.87
C SER A 825 22.74 -41.25 23.71
N ASN A 826 21.66 -40.52 23.99
CA ASN A 826 20.70 -40.07 22.98
C ASN A 826 19.92 -38.82 23.44
N TRP A 827 19.06 -38.28 22.56
CA TRP A 827 18.29 -37.03 22.74
C TRP A 827 16.92 -37.18 23.41
N GLY A 828 16.54 -38.37 23.87
CA GLY A 828 15.26 -38.61 24.56
C GLY A 828 14.04 -38.55 23.64
N ASP A 829 14.25 -38.57 22.33
CA ASP A 829 13.19 -38.49 21.34
C ASP A 829 12.45 -39.82 21.15
N ASN A 830 11.12 -39.74 21.03
CA ASN A 830 10.24 -40.87 20.79
C ASN A 830 9.73 -40.95 19.33
N ASN A 831 10.32 -40.18 18.40
CA ASN A 831 9.95 -40.10 16.97
C ASN A 831 8.52 -39.60 16.70
N THR A 832 7.87 -38.96 17.68
CA THR A 832 6.50 -38.45 17.56
C THR A 832 6.42 -36.94 17.81
N VAL A 833 5.54 -36.24 17.11
CA VAL A 833 5.25 -34.82 17.35
C VAL A 833 4.02 -34.70 18.24
N HIS A 834 4.13 -33.90 19.29
CA HIS A 834 3.05 -33.62 20.23
C HIS A 834 2.45 -32.27 19.91
N MET A 835 1.20 -32.24 19.45
CA MET A 835 0.47 -31.02 19.17
C MET A 835 -0.47 -30.73 20.33
N ILE A 836 -0.06 -29.85 21.23
CA ILE A 836 -0.81 -29.48 22.43
C ILE A 836 -1.04 -27.97 22.49
N ASP A 837 -2.03 -27.56 23.28
CA ASP A 837 -2.34 -26.16 23.51
C ASP A 837 -1.32 -25.52 24.46
N GLY A 838 -0.85 -24.32 24.09
CA GLY A 838 0.10 -23.55 24.89
C GLY A 838 1.44 -24.28 25.07
N GLN A 839 2.06 -24.09 26.23
CA GLN A 839 3.28 -24.79 26.64
C GLN A 839 3.03 -25.63 27.89
N GLN A 840 3.58 -26.84 27.92
CA GLN A 840 3.52 -27.76 29.05
C GLN A 840 4.87 -28.44 29.27
N THR A 841 5.08 -29.00 30.46
CA THR A 841 6.20 -29.90 30.76
C THR A 841 5.75 -31.35 30.59
N ARG A 842 6.69 -32.21 30.17
CA ARG A 842 6.50 -33.66 30.11
C ARG A 842 7.82 -34.39 30.32
N LEU A 843 7.75 -35.70 30.57
CA LEU A 843 8.92 -36.57 30.51
C LEU A 843 9.20 -36.98 29.05
N ASP A 844 10.47 -36.94 28.67
CA ASP A 844 10.98 -37.49 27.42
C ASP A 844 11.22 -39.02 27.53
N ALA A 845 11.73 -39.66 26.46
CA ALA A 845 12.00 -41.10 26.47
C ALA A 845 13.15 -41.52 27.41
N ASN A 846 13.95 -40.57 27.88
CA ASN A 846 15.01 -40.77 28.87
C ASN A 846 14.54 -40.47 30.31
N GLY A 847 13.29 -40.04 30.50
CA GLY A 847 12.76 -39.64 31.80
C GLY A 847 13.19 -38.24 32.26
N GLN A 848 13.69 -37.39 31.36
CA GLN A 848 14.03 -35.99 31.65
C GLN A 848 12.80 -35.10 31.43
N GLU A 849 12.61 -34.09 32.29
CA GLU A 849 11.57 -33.10 32.10
C GLU A 849 11.94 -32.13 30.97
N VAL A 850 11.07 -32.05 29.96
CA VAL A 850 11.24 -31.21 28.77
C VAL A 850 10.00 -30.36 28.51
N LEU A 851 10.20 -29.20 27.88
CA LEU A 851 9.12 -28.35 27.39
C LEU A 851 8.54 -28.91 26.09
N CYS A 852 7.23 -28.89 25.93
CA CYS A 852 6.55 -29.14 24.66
C CYS A 852 5.35 -28.21 24.52
N GLY A 853 4.94 -27.92 23.28
CA GLY A 853 3.87 -26.94 23.08
C GLY A 853 3.57 -26.62 21.63
N THR A 854 2.65 -25.68 21.46
CA THR A 854 2.40 -24.98 20.21
C THR A 854 2.78 -23.51 20.36
N ALA A 855 3.52 -22.99 19.39
CA ALA A 855 3.78 -21.57 19.25
C ALA A 855 3.36 -21.08 17.86
N GLN A 856 3.04 -19.81 17.70
CA GLN A 856 2.62 -19.17 16.45
C GLN A 856 3.55 -17.98 16.16
N LEU A 857 3.86 -17.74 14.88
CA LEU A 857 4.52 -16.48 14.49
C LEU A 857 3.67 -15.28 14.88
N VAL A 858 4.34 -14.26 15.39
CA VAL A 858 3.73 -13.05 15.95
C VAL A 858 2.96 -12.21 14.93
N GLU A 859 3.31 -12.28 13.64
CA GLU A 859 2.67 -11.49 12.58
C GLU A 859 2.12 -12.38 11.46
N PRO A 860 0.98 -11.99 10.85
CA PRO A 860 0.46 -12.70 9.70
C PRO A 860 1.39 -12.49 8.49
N LEU A 861 1.40 -13.48 7.60
CA LEU A 861 2.28 -13.49 6.43
C LEU A 861 1.67 -12.79 5.21
N GLY A 862 0.35 -12.58 5.23
CA GLY A 862 -0.41 -12.01 4.12
C GLY A 862 -1.75 -12.72 3.91
N TRP A 863 -2.33 -12.49 2.74
CA TRP A 863 -3.72 -12.83 2.43
C TRP A 863 -3.87 -14.11 1.61
N ILE A 864 -4.99 -14.80 1.84
CA ILE A 864 -5.50 -15.86 0.96
C ILE A 864 -6.86 -15.48 0.38
N LYS A 865 -7.24 -16.14 -0.72
CA LYS A 865 -8.49 -15.86 -1.43
C LYS A 865 -9.72 -16.24 -0.62
#